data_AF-A0A1W9R0W1-F1
#
_entry.id   AF-A0A1W9R0W1-F1
#
_cell.length_a   1.000
_cell.length_b   1.000
_cell.length_c   1.000
_cell.angle_alpha   90.00
_cell.angle_beta   90.00
_cell.angle_gamma   90.00
#
_symmetry.space_group_name_H-M   'P 1'
#
loop_
_entity.id
_entity.type
_entity.pdbx_description
1 polymer ?
#
loop_
_entity_poly.entity_id
_entity_poly.type
_entity_poly.pdbx_seq_one_letter_code
_entity_poly.pdbx_strand_id
1 'polypeptide(L)'
;MLKFLQKIKRLLIFDTYGAIATASFLICLISGIVLTVPYDVTSPYESLSLTLIANPGAVFFRNLHYWSAQLFLVFVFLHIWDHFKTGSEKNISKGVWLRLSVSILFVFFVMISGFVLKGDADSEQARRIITNLVERIPLLGGIISTGLFGNENNYQLIYIHHIATATIFLVVIIFEHARTLWTKYSTFLIALFVITILSFIFNAPLHNNVNPVVKGPWYFTGLQEILHWFSNPVFIIWFVLILIITVYLLKFLKDKPSQIVKKTLFYLFWIYFILTIIGFFFRGENWKWQTPWQESLIVESGIFNMGIGFFNEEAFHVSENNIPVINGRREACLVCHNEIEGFSPSHDTQAIGCTSCHFGDPFTLNKNRAHKNMLLIPGNLTDARYTCGTTDCHPEIVSRVNRSLMTTNSGIVSVDKFVFGESNNLDSLFHIENIGHTIAESHLRDLCANCHLGNKKTETGPITQLSRGGGCNACHLNYDKHSLEGHIKYLSKSKTDTLIPVHHPSLDLNISNEHCYGCHSRSGRISTNYMGWHETLLDENEVVDSKGYKVMEDKRVYKFVAEDIHHQKGLVCVDCHTSFEVMGDENTYLHEDNAVKIQCKDCHFDKPENTVLYSDLDTESKKIFDLNRFQYSDKPILKTINSDFPIVNTFIDEDGFAFLIGKESKEVYPLISPGQTCTKGSTHSNISCSACHSAWAPQCIGCHNDFDKNTEGFDLLENKFKKGQWVEYAGEFIAGLPTLGVRELENGENNDKKIECAIPGMILTVDKNSYLSDDFKSFDESVIFHRLFAPSSPHTIVKEGRSCKSCHNNPLAIGYGRGELNYIIENNKGYWEFKPEYAPNKNDGLPEDAWIEFNLNTTDQNGGNSTRTDFRSFNIEEQKRILRVGACLTCHDENSEIMQKSLEFGFEEYIKTVSNECILP
;
A
#
# COMPACT_ATOMS: atom_id res chain seq x y z
N MET A 1 -46.66 17.33 -47.49
CA MET A 1 -45.38 17.36 -46.72
C MET A 1 -45.14 18.68 -45.97
N LEU A 2 -45.12 19.85 -46.62
CA LEU A 2 -44.91 21.16 -45.94
C LEU A 2 -45.94 21.50 -44.84
N LYS A 3 -47.24 21.24 -45.04
CA LYS A 3 -48.28 21.44 -44.01
C LYS A 3 -48.15 20.49 -42.80
N PHE A 4 -47.60 19.30 -43.02
CA PHE A 4 -47.31 18.32 -41.96
C PHE A 4 -46.08 18.74 -41.15
N LEU A 5 -45.02 19.19 -41.84
CA LEU A 5 -43.82 19.78 -41.23
C LEU A 5 -44.14 21.08 -40.47
N GLN A 6 -45.04 21.94 -40.97
CA GLN A 6 -45.51 23.12 -40.23
C GLN A 6 -46.36 22.76 -39.00
N LYS A 7 -47.19 21.70 -39.07
CA LYS A 7 -47.90 21.17 -37.89
C LYS A 7 -46.93 20.64 -36.84
N ILE A 8 -45.89 19.90 -37.24
CA ILE A 8 -44.82 19.42 -36.36
C ILE A 8 -44.05 20.60 -35.76
N LYS A 9 -43.71 21.62 -36.55
CA LYS A 9 -43.02 22.83 -36.09
C LYS A 9 -43.84 23.66 -35.09
N ARG A 10 -45.18 23.65 -35.23
CA ARG A 10 -46.12 24.31 -34.30
C ARG A 10 -46.35 23.48 -33.02
N LEU A 11 -46.22 22.16 -33.11
CA LEU A 11 -46.22 21.22 -31.97
C LEU A 11 -44.92 21.29 -31.14
N LEU A 12 -43.78 21.59 -31.79
CA LEU A 12 -42.46 21.72 -31.18
C LEU A 12 -42.15 23.12 -30.62
N ILE A 13 -43.13 24.04 -30.56
CA ILE A 13 -42.93 25.33 -29.91
C ILE A 13 -42.98 25.09 -28.40
N PHE A 14 -41.81 25.12 -27.77
CA PHE A 14 -41.69 25.09 -26.31
C PHE A 14 -42.51 26.23 -25.70
N ASP A 15 -43.27 25.90 -24.66
CA ASP A 15 -43.97 26.87 -23.82
C ASP A 15 -42.97 27.61 -22.91
N THR A 16 -43.46 28.44 -21.99
CA THR A 16 -42.60 29.11 -21.00
C THR A 16 -41.78 28.12 -20.17
N TYR A 17 -40.60 28.53 -19.67
CA TYR A 17 -39.78 27.69 -18.80
C TYR A 17 -40.54 27.22 -17.55
N GLY A 18 -41.44 28.05 -17.01
CA GLY A 18 -42.31 27.67 -15.88
C GLY A 18 -43.30 26.55 -16.22
N ALA A 19 -43.82 26.50 -17.45
CA ALA A 19 -44.65 25.40 -17.90
C ALA A 19 -43.85 24.10 -18.05
N ILE A 20 -42.61 24.17 -18.52
CA ILE A 20 -41.73 22.97 -18.57
C ILE A 20 -41.40 22.50 -17.15
N ALA A 21 -41.05 23.40 -16.24
CA ALA A 21 -40.81 23.07 -14.83
C ALA A 21 -42.04 22.41 -14.19
N THR A 22 -43.24 22.94 -14.41
CA THR A 22 -44.49 22.37 -13.90
C THR A 22 -44.77 20.98 -14.47
N ALA A 23 -44.52 20.78 -15.77
CA ALA A 23 -44.66 19.46 -16.40
C ALA A 23 -43.69 18.43 -15.79
N SER A 24 -42.42 18.81 -15.63
CA SER A 24 -41.40 17.96 -14.99
C SER A 24 -41.77 17.65 -13.54
N PHE A 25 -42.26 18.62 -12.77
CA PHE A 25 -42.73 18.40 -11.40
C PHE A 25 -43.90 17.41 -11.32
N LEU A 26 -44.88 17.51 -12.23
CA LEU A 26 -45.99 16.55 -12.28
C LEU A 26 -45.51 15.13 -12.62
N ILE A 27 -44.58 14.98 -13.57
CA ILE A 27 -44.01 13.68 -13.92
C ILE A 27 -43.23 13.10 -12.71
N CYS A 28 -42.51 13.95 -11.98
CA CYS A 28 -41.82 13.58 -10.75
C CYS A 28 -42.80 13.11 -9.66
N LEU A 29 -43.90 13.83 -9.46
CA LEU A 29 -44.94 13.46 -8.49
C LEU A 29 -45.57 12.10 -8.82
N ILE A 30 -45.95 11.87 -10.08
CA ILE A 30 -46.58 10.61 -10.51
C ILE A 30 -45.60 9.45 -10.36
N SER A 31 -44.36 9.62 -10.83
CA SER A 31 -43.32 8.58 -10.70
C SER A 31 -42.97 8.30 -9.23
N GLY A 32 -42.97 9.32 -8.37
CA GLY A 32 -42.75 9.17 -6.93
C GLY A 32 -43.81 8.34 -6.24
N ILE A 33 -45.10 8.52 -6.60
CA ILE A 33 -46.21 7.69 -6.08
C ILE A 33 -46.03 6.22 -6.49
N VAL A 34 -45.54 5.95 -7.70
CA VAL A 34 -45.27 4.56 -8.14
C VAL A 34 -44.12 3.96 -7.34
N LEU A 35 -43.09 4.76 -7.02
CA LEU A 35 -41.92 4.31 -6.25
C LEU A 35 -42.20 4.00 -4.78
N THR A 36 -43.30 4.49 -4.19
CA THR A 36 -43.63 4.15 -2.80
C THR A 36 -43.98 2.68 -2.61
N VAL A 37 -44.27 1.94 -3.68
CA VAL A 37 -44.58 0.50 -3.63
C VAL A 37 -43.31 -0.36 -3.41
N PRO A 38 -42.26 -0.25 -4.25
CA PRO A 38 -41.02 -1.03 -4.05
C PRO A 38 -40.04 -0.44 -3.03
N TYR A 39 -40.25 0.80 -2.56
CA TYR A 39 -39.33 1.48 -1.65
C TYR A 39 -39.64 1.17 -0.18
N ASP A 40 -38.62 0.74 0.57
CA ASP A 40 -38.68 0.56 2.02
C ASP A 40 -37.90 1.65 2.73
N VAL A 41 -38.59 2.48 3.50
CA VAL A 41 -38.00 3.58 4.28
C VAL A 41 -37.18 3.10 5.49
N THR A 42 -37.40 1.88 5.96
CA THR A 42 -36.62 1.30 7.07
C THR A 42 -35.26 0.81 6.60
N SER A 43 -35.19 0.33 5.35
CA SER A 43 -33.96 -0.12 4.68
C SER A 43 -33.85 0.52 3.27
N PRO A 44 -33.60 1.84 3.19
CA PRO A 44 -33.67 2.59 1.93
C PRO A 44 -32.64 2.13 0.90
N TYR A 45 -31.39 1.92 1.34
CA TYR A 45 -30.32 1.49 0.47
C TYR A 45 -30.56 0.09 -0.09
N GLU A 46 -30.94 -0.83 0.79
CA GLU A 46 -31.19 -2.22 0.45
C GLU A 46 -32.33 -2.35 -0.56
N SER A 47 -33.48 -1.71 -0.31
CA SER A 47 -34.64 -1.78 -1.21
C SER A 47 -34.35 -1.20 -2.60
N LEU A 48 -33.55 -0.13 -2.69
CA LEU A 48 -33.10 0.43 -3.96
C LEU A 48 -32.09 -0.48 -4.68
N SER A 49 -31.15 -1.08 -3.95
CA SER A 49 -30.20 -2.03 -4.53
C SER A 49 -30.90 -3.27 -5.10
N LEU A 50 -31.89 -3.81 -4.38
CA LEU A 50 -32.72 -4.92 -4.83
C LEU A 50 -33.52 -4.53 -6.09
N THR A 51 -34.12 -3.33 -6.09
CA THR A 51 -34.84 -2.80 -7.24
C THR A 51 -33.97 -2.75 -8.50
N LEU A 52 -32.71 -2.31 -8.36
CA LEU A 52 -31.77 -2.23 -9.49
C LEU A 52 -31.43 -3.60 -10.08
N ILE A 53 -31.38 -4.64 -9.25
CA ILE A 53 -30.99 -6.00 -9.66
C ILE A 53 -32.20 -6.78 -10.20
N ALA A 54 -33.35 -6.71 -9.53
CA ALA A 54 -34.47 -7.63 -9.72
C ALA A 54 -35.74 -7.00 -10.33
N ASN A 55 -35.88 -5.67 -10.37
CA ASN A 55 -37.13 -5.02 -10.83
C ASN A 55 -36.91 -3.93 -11.90
N PRO A 56 -36.73 -4.32 -13.18
CA PRO A 56 -36.52 -3.36 -14.27
C PRO A 56 -37.64 -2.30 -14.39
N GLY A 57 -38.89 -2.65 -14.08
CA GLY A 57 -40.01 -1.72 -14.10
C GLY A 57 -39.86 -0.60 -13.07
N ALA A 58 -39.50 -0.94 -11.84
CA ALA A 58 -39.24 0.04 -10.79
C ALA A 58 -37.98 0.88 -11.08
N VAL A 59 -36.95 0.30 -11.73
CA VAL A 59 -35.79 1.07 -12.25
C VAL A 59 -36.22 2.16 -13.23
N PHE A 60 -37.17 1.88 -14.14
CA PHE A 60 -37.71 2.89 -15.06
C PHE A 60 -38.30 4.07 -14.31
N PHE A 61 -39.21 3.79 -13.36
CA PHE A 61 -39.86 4.85 -12.60
C PHE A 61 -38.87 5.61 -11.70
N ARG A 62 -37.82 4.94 -11.21
CA ARG A 62 -36.73 5.58 -10.45
C ARG A 62 -35.95 6.56 -11.32
N ASN A 63 -35.57 6.14 -12.53
CA ASN A 63 -34.89 7.00 -13.49
C ASN A 63 -35.80 8.17 -13.91
N LEU A 64 -37.09 7.89 -14.15
CA LEU A 64 -38.10 8.89 -14.50
C LEU A 64 -38.26 9.94 -13.40
N HIS A 65 -38.32 9.51 -12.13
CA HIS A 65 -38.38 10.39 -10.97
C HIS A 65 -37.12 11.25 -10.83
N TYR A 66 -35.93 10.64 -10.94
CA TYR A 66 -34.67 11.36 -10.85
C TYR A 66 -34.51 12.42 -11.95
N TRP A 67 -34.68 12.06 -13.23
CA TRP A 67 -34.49 12.98 -14.35
C TRP A 67 -35.55 14.07 -14.42
N SER A 68 -36.79 13.76 -14.03
CA SER A 68 -37.84 14.77 -13.92
C SER A 68 -37.53 15.77 -12.80
N ALA A 69 -36.98 15.33 -11.66
CA ALA A 69 -36.49 16.21 -10.60
C ALA A 69 -35.31 17.10 -11.07
N GLN A 70 -34.34 16.53 -11.80
CA GLN A 70 -33.21 17.31 -12.36
C GLN A 70 -33.69 18.40 -13.33
N LEU A 71 -34.57 18.04 -14.28
CA LEU A 71 -35.13 19.01 -15.22
C LEU A 71 -36.01 20.05 -14.50
N PHE A 72 -36.79 19.65 -13.49
CA PHE A 72 -37.54 20.59 -12.68
C PHE A 72 -36.63 21.67 -12.09
N LEU A 73 -35.53 21.29 -11.44
CA LEU A 73 -34.60 22.25 -10.84
C LEU A 73 -33.97 23.18 -11.90
N VAL A 74 -33.48 22.62 -13.02
CA VAL A 74 -32.87 23.42 -14.10
C VAL A 74 -33.87 24.44 -14.67
N PHE A 75 -35.10 24.01 -14.96
CA PHE A 75 -36.12 24.89 -15.52
C PHE A 75 -36.68 25.89 -14.49
N VAL A 76 -36.65 25.59 -13.19
CA VAL A 76 -36.92 26.58 -12.13
C VAL A 76 -35.87 27.70 -12.15
N PHE A 77 -34.58 27.39 -12.27
CA PHE A 77 -33.54 28.43 -12.40
C PHE A 77 -33.72 29.28 -13.65
N LEU A 78 -34.01 28.65 -14.81
CA LEU A 78 -34.29 29.37 -16.05
C LEU A 78 -35.54 30.24 -15.95
N HIS A 79 -36.58 29.74 -15.29
CA HIS A 79 -37.82 30.48 -15.05
C HIS A 79 -37.60 31.71 -14.15
N ILE A 80 -36.84 31.57 -13.06
CA ILE A 80 -36.47 32.70 -12.19
C ILE A 80 -35.70 33.75 -12.99
N TRP A 81 -34.75 33.33 -13.83
CA TRP A 81 -33.96 34.23 -14.65
C TRP A 81 -34.80 34.98 -15.71
N ASP A 82 -35.74 34.29 -16.35
CA ASP A 82 -36.68 34.90 -17.30
C ASP A 82 -37.54 35.99 -16.63
N HIS A 83 -38.01 35.73 -15.40
CA HIS A 83 -38.70 36.73 -14.59
C HIS A 83 -37.80 37.93 -14.25
N PHE A 84 -36.55 37.70 -13.83
CA PHE A 84 -35.61 38.77 -13.53
C PHE A 84 -35.29 39.63 -14.75
N LYS A 85 -35.13 39.02 -15.93
CA LYS A 85 -34.86 39.70 -17.19
C LYS A 85 -36.05 40.56 -17.64
N THR A 86 -37.27 40.05 -17.50
CA THR A 86 -38.51 40.74 -17.92
C THR A 86 -39.00 41.76 -16.89
N GLY A 87 -38.49 41.75 -15.65
CA GLY A 87 -38.92 42.67 -14.60
C GLY A 87 -40.33 42.37 -14.04
N SER A 88 -40.84 41.17 -14.32
CA SER A 88 -42.22 40.77 -14.02
C SER A 88 -42.47 40.48 -12.55
N GLU A 89 -41.43 40.40 -11.71
CA GLU A 89 -41.55 40.31 -10.25
C GLU A 89 -42.32 41.49 -9.64
N LYS A 90 -42.28 42.65 -10.32
CA LYS A 90 -43.01 43.86 -9.91
C LYS A 90 -44.53 43.69 -10.05
N ASN A 91 -44.99 42.83 -10.95
CA ASN A 91 -46.40 42.64 -11.29
C ASN A 91 -47.11 41.61 -10.38
N ILE A 92 -46.36 40.86 -9.58
CA ILE A 92 -46.91 39.85 -8.65
C ILE A 92 -47.35 40.52 -7.34
N SER A 93 -48.39 40.03 -6.66
CA SER A 93 -48.78 40.59 -5.35
C SER A 93 -47.70 40.37 -4.28
N LYS A 94 -47.63 41.25 -3.28
CA LYS A 94 -46.57 41.18 -2.23
C LYS A 94 -46.58 39.84 -1.48
N GLY A 95 -47.76 39.32 -1.15
CA GLY A 95 -47.91 38.05 -0.43
C GLY A 95 -47.49 36.84 -1.26
N VAL A 96 -47.85 36.80 -2.55
CA VAL A 96 -47.44 35.71 -3.45
C VAL A 96 -45.93 35.76 -3.68
N TRP A 97 -45.34 36.95 -3.85
CA TRP A 97 -43.88 37.10 -4.00
C TRP A 97 -43.09 36.62 -2.77
N LEU A 98 -43.57 36.91 -1.56
CA LEU A 98 -42.97 36.39 -0.33
C LEU A 98 -42.94 34.86 -0.33
N ARG A 99 -44.09 34.22 -0.61
CA ARG A 99 -44.18 32.76 -0.64
C ARG A 99 -43.34 32.13 -1.75
N LEU A 100 -43.26 32.75 -2.93
CA LEU A 100 -42.37 32.33 -4.00
C LEU A 100 -40.89 32.45 -3.59
N SER A 101 -40.51 33.53 -2.91
CA SER A 101 -39.14 33.71 -2.41
C SER A 101 -38.77 32.62 -1.39
N VAL A 102 -39.70 32.29 -0.48
CA VAL A 102 -39.51 31.20 0.51
C VAL A 102 -39.55 29.82 -0.16
N SER A 103 -40.34 29.63 -1.23
CA SER A 103 -40.42 28.32 -1.91
C SER A 103 -39.09 27.87 -2.53
N ILE A 104 -38.14 28.78 -2.76
CA ILE A 104 -36.77 28.43 -3.17
C ILE A 104 -36.15 27.47 -2.14
N LEU A 105 -36.33 27.71 -0.84
CA LEU A 105 -35.85 26.80 0.20
C LEU A 105 -36.53 25.43 0.11
N PHE A 106 -37.84 25.41 -0.12
CA PHE A 106 -38.60 24.15 -0.23
C PHE A 106 -38.23 23.36 -1.47
N VAL A 107 -37.87 24.02 -2.58
CA VAL A 107 -37.34 23.35 -3.79
C VAL A 107 -36.00 22.67 -3.45
N PHE A 108 -35.05 23.36 -2.82
CA PHE A 108 -33.80 22.72 -2.42
C PHE A 108 -34.02 21.62 -1.36
N PHE A 109 -34.95 21.84 -0.43
CA PHE A 109 -35.28 20.86 0.60
C PHE A 109 -35.92 19.59 0.03
N VAL A 110 -36.84 19.68 -0.93
CA VAL A 110 -37.41 18.48 -1.56
C VAL A 110 -36.37 17.72 -2.38
N MET A 111 -35.46 18.45 -3.06
CA MET A 111 -34.36 17.84 -3.83
C MET A 111 -33.39 17.08 -2.91
N ILE A 112 -32.97 17.68 -1.80
CA ILE A 112 -32.01 17.05 -0.89
C ILE A 112 -32.62 15.97 -0.01
N SER A 113 -33.87 16.14 0.44
CA SER A 113 -34.57 15.07 1.16
C SER A 113 -34.71 13.83 0.27
N GLY A 114 -35.06 13.99 -1.00
CA GLY A 114 -35.10 12.88 -1.97
C GLY A 114 -33.72 12.25 -2.21
N PHE A 115 -32.65 13.05 -2.23
CA PHE A 115 -31.29 12.55 -2.34
C PHE A 115 -30.89 11.72 -1.11
N VAL A 116 -31.18 12.20 0.10
CA VAL A 116 -30.87 11.52 1.37
C VAL A 116 -31.62 10.19 1.51
N LEU A 117 -32.82 10.09 0.93
CA LEU A 117 -33.63 8.87 0.94
C LEU A 117 -33.01 7.70 0.14
N LYS A 118 -31.89 7.89 -0.57
CA LYS A 118 -31.14 6.75 -1.12
C LYS A 118 -30.44 5.92 -0.03
N GLY A 119 -30.05 6.54 1.08
CA GLY A 119 -29.33 5.87 2.18
C GLY A 119 -27.94 5.33 1.82
N ASP A 120 -27.35 5.80 0.71
CA ASP A 120 -26.01 5.44 0.29
C ASP A 120 -24.93 6.36 0.91
N ALA A 121 -23.64 6.08 0.71
CA ALA A 121 -22.55 6.85 1.32
C ALA A 121 -22.63 8.36 0.98
N ASP A 122 -22.99 8.69 -0.27
CA ASP A 122 -23.24 10.07 -0.72
C ASP A 122 -24.34 10.74 0.10
N SER A 123 -25.44 10.01 0.33
CA SER A 123 -26.60 10.48 1.10
C SER A 123 -26.24 10.76 2.54
N GLU A 124 -25.51 9.84 3.18
CA GLU A 124 -25.12 9.95 4.58
C GLU A 124 -24.12 11.08 4.79
N GLN A 125 -23.15 11.27 3.89
CA GLN A 125 -22.27 12.42 3.94
C GLN A 125 -23.03 13.74 3.77
N ALA A 126 -23.95 13.82 2.80
CA ALA A 126 -24.77 15.01 2.58
C ALA A 126 -25.66 15.32 3.80
N ARG A 127 -26.29 14.30 4.40
CA ARG A 127 -27.09 14.42 5.62
C ARG A 127 -26.25 14.95 6.78
N ARG A 128 -25.06 14.37 7.02
CA ARG A 128 -24.14 14.82 8.08
C ARG A 128 -23.72 16.26 7.88
N ILE A 129 -23.33 16.67 6.67
CA ILE A 129 -22.92 18.05 6.38
C ILE A 129 -24.08 19.01 6.71
N ILE A 130 -25.29 18.74 6.22
CA ILE A 130 -26.42 19.67 6.38
C ILE A 130 -26.93 19.71 7.82
N THR A 131 -26.99 18.58 8.51
CA THR A 131 -27.35 18.49 9.93
C THR A 131 -26.39 19.35 10.76
N ASN A 132 -25.08 19.19 10.54
CA ASN A 132 -24.06 20.01 11.20
C ASN A 132 -24.15 21.51 10.85
N LEU A 133 -24.56 21.87 9.63
CA LEU A 133 -24.83 23.27 9.27
C LEU A 133 -26.00 23.82 10.09
N VAL A 134 -27.13 23.10 10.14
CA VAL A 134 -28.35 23.56 10.81
C VAL A 134 -28.18 23.64 12.33
N GLU A 135 -27.48 22.69 12.94
CA GLU A 135 -27.26 22.68 14.40
C GLU A 135 -26.45 23.88 14.90
N ARG A 136 -25.63 24.49 14.03
CA ARG A 136 -24.86 25.70 14.37
C ARG A 136 -25.69 26.97 14.40
N ILE A 137 -26.98 26.92 14.07
CA ILE A 137 -27.89 28.06 14.24
C ILE A 137 -28.09 28.29 15.75
N PRO A 138 -27.74 29.48 16.28
CA PRO A 138 -27.91 29.76 17.71
C PRO A 138 -29.36 29.56 18.17
N LEU A 139 -29.53 29.00 19.37
CA LEU A 139 -30.80 28.79 20.09
C LEU A 139 -31.76 27.74 19.50
N LEU A 140 -31.92 27.71 18.17
CA LEU A 140 -32.94 26.89 17.50
C LEU A 140 -32.36 25.76 16.65
N GLY A 141 -31.05 25.72 16.41
CA GLY A 141 -30.41 24.79 15.48
C GLY A 141 -30.74 23.32 15.75
N GLY A 142 -30.57 22.87 17.00
CA GLY A 142 -30.91 21.49 17.38
C GLY A 142 -32.38 21.14 17.15
N ILE A 143 -33.31 22.01 17.53
CA ILE A 143 -34.76 21.79 17.34
C ILE A 143 -35.11 21.70 15.85
N ILE A 144 -34.55 22.59 15.04
CA ILE A 144 -34.77 22.62 13.58
C ILE A 144 -34.15 21.37 12.94
N SER A 145 -32.94 20.98 13.34
CA SER A 145 -32.23 19.80 12.86
C SER A 145 -33.05 18.52 13.12
N THR A 146 -33.43 18.27 14.38
CA THR A 146 -34.26 17.12 14.76
C THR A 146 -35.62 17.16 14.08
N GLY A 147 -36.22 18.35 13.93
CA GLY A 147 -37.51 18.52 13.27
C GLY A 147 -37.49 18.30 11.76
N LEU A 148 -36.35 18.46 11.08
CA LEU A 148 -36.22 18.27 9.63
C LEU A 148 -35.65 16.90 9.25
N PHE A 149 -34.67 16.42 10.01
CA PHE A 149 -33.88 15.22 9.68
C PHE A 149 -34.08 14.05 10.65
N GLY A 150 -34.70 14.28 11.80
CA GLY A 150 -34.94 13.23 12.81
C GLY A 150 -33.63 12.74 13.46
N ASN A 151 -33.72 11.58 14.11
CA ASN A 151 -32.56 10.92 14.70
C ASN A 151 -31.67 10.29 13.63
N GLU A 152 -30.38 10.17 13.92
CA GLU A 152 -29.43 9.42 13.10
C GLU A 152 -29.96 7.99 12.87
N ASN A 153 -29.80 7.48 11.64
CA ASN A 153 -30.30 6.17 11.16
C ASN A 153 -31.82 6.01 10.99
N ASN A 154 -32.63 7.03 11.29
CA ASN A 154 -34.07 6.99 10.99
C ASN A 154 -34.41 7.91 9.80
N TYR A 155 -34.98 7.33 8.74
CA TYR A 155 -35.36 8.05 7.52
C TYR A 155 -36.86 8.41 7.46
N GLN A 156 -37.67 7.93 8.41
CA GLN A 156 -39.14 8.09 8.39
C GLN A 156 -39.55 9.56 8.33
N LEU A 157 -38.92 10.42 9.13
CA LEU A 157 -39.28 11.84 9.17
C LEU A 157 -38.92 12.54 7.85
N ILE A 158 -37.72 12.27 7.33
CA ILE A 158 -37.25 12.79 6.03
C ILE A 158 -38.18 12.32 4.91
N TYR A 159 -38.59 11.05 4.95
CA TYR A 159 -39.53 10.45 4.01
C TYR A 159 -40.87 11.18 4.01
N ILE A 160 -41.49 11.36 5.18
CA ILE A 160 -42.76 12.10 5.33
C ILE A 160 -42.61 13.54 4.82
N HIS A 161 -41.51 14.21 5.17
CA HIS A 161 -41.24 15.55 4.70
C HIS A 161 -41.09 15.64 3.18
N HIS A 162 -40.44 14.66 2.57
CA HIS A 162 -40.26 14.58 1.13
C HIS A 162 -41.60 14.30 0.41
N ILE A 163 -42.28 13.20 0.74
CA ILE A 163 -43.47 12.77 0.00
C ILE A 163 -44.70 13.64 0.27
N ALA A 164 -44.79 14.26 1.45
CA ALA A 164 -45.97 15.01 1.88
C ALA A 164 -45.66 16.48 2.19
N THR A 165 -44.93 16.79 3.27
CA THR A 165 -44.84 18.18 3.78
C THR A 165 -44.33 19.18 2.73
N ALA A 166 -43.17 18.92 2.14
CA ALA A 166 -42.54 19.81 1.17
C ALA A 166 -43.25 19.74 -0.19
N THR A 167 -43.63 18.54 -0.63
CA THR A 167 -44.30 18.33 -1.91
C THR A 167 -45.69 18.98 -1.96
N ILE A 168 -46.52 18.81 -0.92
CA ILE A 168 -47.83 19.47 -0.82
C ILE A 168 -47.68 20.98 -0.76
N PHE A 169 -46.69 21.48 0.00
CA PHE A 169 -46.40 22.92 0.03
C PHE A 169 -46.08 23.45 -1.37
N LEU A 170 -45.21 22.78 -2.13
CA LEU A 170 -44.88 23.19 -3.50
C LEU A 170 -46.09 23.11 -4.45
N VAL A 171 -46.93 22.08 -4.34
CA VAL A 171 -48.19 21.98 -5.11
C VAL A 171 -49.09 23.18 -4.84
N VAL A 172 -49.28 23.56 -3.57
CA VAL A 172 -50.10 24.71 -3.18
C VAL A 172 -49.53 26.01 -3.74
N ILE A 173 -48.21 26.23 -3.64
CA ILE A 173 -47.56 27.43 -4.16
C ILE A 173 -47.63 27.51 -5.69
N ILE A 174 -47.38 26.40 -6.40
CA ILE A 174 -47.50 26.35 -7.85
C ILE A 174 -48.93 26.66 -8.27
N PHE A 175 -49.93 26.05 -7.63
CA PHE A 175 -51.33 26.32 -7.93
C PHE A 175 -51.72 27.78 -7.65
N GLU A 176 -51.26 28.36 -6.55
CA GLU A 176 -51.52 29.78 -6.25
C GLU A 176 -50.89 30.72 -7.29
N HIS A 177 -49.65 30.42 -7.69
CA HIS A 177 -48.88 31.21 -8.64
C HIS A 177 -49.42 31.11 -10.07
N ALA A 178 -49.62 29.89 -10.57
CA ALA A 178 -49.99 29.62 -11.95
C ALA A 178 -51.51 29.50 -12.18
N ARG A 179 -52.31 29.37 -11.11
CA ARG A 179 -53.77 29.09 -11.13
C ARG A 179 -54.18 27.77 -11.80
N THR A 180 -53.21 26.98 -12.21
CA THR A 180 -53.37 25.65 -12.80
C THR A 180 -52.17 24.80 -12.40
N LEU A 181 -52.41 23.51 -12.20
CA LEU A 181 -51.33 22.52 -12.11
C LEU A 181 -51.04 21.89 -13.49
N TRP A 182 -52.00 21.97 -14.42
CA TRP A 182 -51.87 21.41 -15.76
C TRP A 182 -51.22 22.40 -16.71
N THR A 183 -50.33 21.88 -17.55
CA THR A 183 -49.67 22.61 -18.64
C THR A 183 -50.38 22.32 -19.95
N LYS A 184 -49.98 22.98 -21.05
CA LYS A 184 -50.46 22.60 -22.38
C LYS A 184 -50.13 21.13 -22.63
N TYR A 185 -51.09 20.39 -23.18
CA TYR A 185 -50.94 18.96 -23.47
C TYR A 185 -49.68 18.64 -24.29
N SER A 186 -49.33 19.49 -25.26
CA SER A 186 -48.09 19.36 -26.05
C SER A 186 -46.83 19.47 -25.19
N THR A 187 -46.77 20.40 -24.25
CA THR A 187 -45.62 20.62 -23.36
C THR A 187 -45.43 19.43 -22.43
N PHE A 188 -46.51 18.92 -21.85
CA PHE A 188 -46.46 17.73 -21.00
C PHE A 188 -45.96 16.51 -21.77
N LEU A 189 -46.49 16.24 -22.97
CA LEU A 189 -46.04 15.12 -23.80
C LEU A 189 -44.58 15.23 -24.24
N ILE A 190 -44.11 16.42 -24.60
CA ILE A 190 -42.70 16.63 -24.97
C ILE A 190 -41.79 16.41 -23.76
N ALA A 191 -42.15 16.97 -22.60
CA ALA A 191 -41.39 16.76 -21.37
C ALA A 191 -41.34 15.27 -21.00
N LEU A 192 -42.49 14.58 -21.03
CA LEU A 192 -42.57 13.15 -20.78
C LEU A 192 -41.70 12.35 -21.76
N PHE A 193 -41.76 12.66 -23.06
CA PHE A 193 -40.96 11.99 -24.08
C PHE A 193 -39.45 12.18 -23.85
N VAL A 194 -39.00 13.41 -23.60
CA VAL A 194 -37.59 13.72 -23.33
C VAL A 194 -37.10 13.03 -22.06
N ILE A 195 -37.86 13.12 -20.95
CA ILE A 195 -37.50 12.48 -19.68
C ILE A 195 -37.51 10.96 -19.84
N THR A 196 -38.46 10.39 -20.58
CA THR A 196 -38.49 8.95 -20.87
C THR A 196 -37.24 8.52 -21.63
N ILE A 197 -36.82 9.26 -22.66
CA ILE A 197 -35.56 8.98 -23.37
C ILE A 197 -34.37 9.04 -22.42
N LEU A 198 -34.25 10.09 -21.60
CA LEU A 198 -33.18 10.20 -20.60
C LEU A 198 -33.20 9.03 -19.62
N SER A 199 -34.39 8.59 -19.20
CA SER A 199 -34.58 7.50 -18.25
C SER A 199 -34.22 6.13 -18.80
N PHE A 200 -34.35 5.96 -20.13
CA PHE A 200 -33.82 4.80 -20.83
C PHE A 200 -32.31 4.89 -20.98
N ILE A 201 -31.76 6.04 -21.40
CA ILE A 201 -30.33 6.14 -21.72
C ILE A 201 -29.45 6.21 -20.47
N PHE A 202 -29.94 6.75 -19.34
CA PHE A 202 -29.12 6.98 -18.16
C PHE A 202 -29.82 6.53 -16.89
N ASN A 203 -29.13 5.69 -16.12
CA ASN A 203 -29.59 5.28 -14.81
C ASN A 203 -29.38 6.37 -13.76
N ALA A 204 -30.35 6.53 -12.86
CA ALA A 204 -30.16 7.35 -11.67
C ALA A 204 -29.04 6.75 -10.80
N PRO A 205 -28.10 7.56 -10.30
CA PRO A 205 -26.92 7.06 -9.58
C PRO A 205 -27.31 6.42 -8.24
N LEU A 206 -26.59 5.38 -7.84
CA LEU A 206 -26.61 4.80 -6.49
C LEU A 206 -25.16 4.43 -6.15
N HIS A 207 -24.65 4.93 -5.03
CA HIS A 207 -23.28 4.66 -4.61
C HIS A 207 -23.16 3.21 -4.09
N ASN A 208 -22.10 2.48 -4.45
CA ASN A 208 -21.94 1.06 -4.07
C ASN A 208 -21.46 0.84 -2.62
N ASN A 209 -21.25 1.92 -1.87
CA ASN A 209 -20.73 1.95 -0.50
C ASN A 209 -19.36 1.25 -0.35
N VAL A 210 -18.63 1.04 -1.44
CA VAL A 210 -17.24 0.57 -1.47
C VAL A 210 -16.32 1.68 -2.00
N ASN A 211 -16.80 2.45 -2.98
CA ASN A 211 -16.02 3.53 -3.58
C ASN A 211 -15.70 4.61 -2.53
N PRO A 212 -14.42 5.01 -2.38
CA PRO A 212 -14.02 6.02 -1.40
C PRO A 212 -14.44 7.45 -1.79
N VAL A 213 -14.81 7.70 -3.05
CA VAL A 213 -15.15 9.02 -3.55
C VAL A 213 -16.63 9.32 -3.29
N VAL A 214 -16.88 10.07 -2.22
CA VAL A 214 -18.22 10.49 -1.83
C VAL A 214 -18.49 11.96 -2.24
N LYS A 215 -19.61 12.20 -2.93
CA LYS A 215 -19.99 13.53 -3.44
C LYS A 215 -21.46 13.85 -3.14
N GLY A 216 -21.71 15.09 -2.71
CA GLY A 216 -23.07 15.62 -2.66
C GLY A 216 -23.74 15.72 -4.04
N PRO A 217 -25.05 16.01 -4.11
CA PRO A 217 -25.72 16.23 -5.39
C PRO A 217 -25.10 17.43 -6.12
N TRP A 218 -25.12 17.43 -7.46
CA TRP A 218 -24.43 18.45 -8.27
C TRP A 218 -24.81 19.89 -7.89
N TYR A 219 -26.05 20.14 -7.48
CA TYR A 219 -26.48 21.48 -7.06
C TYR A 219 -25.92 21.93 -5.70
N PHE A 220 -25.25 21.04 -4.95
CA PHE A 220 -24.53 21.32 -3.70
C PHE A 220 -23.02 21.03 -3.74
N THR A 221 -22.48 20.46 -4.82
CA THR A 221 -21.02 20.23 -4.89
C THR A 221 -20.23 21.55 -4.93
N GLY A 222 -20.79 22.61 -5.51
CA GLY A 222 -20.20 23.95 -5.40
C GLY A 222 -20.13 24.45 -3.95
N LEU A 223 -21.09 24.08 -3.11
CA LEU A 223 -21.06 24.38 -1.68
C LEU A 223 -20.02 23.54 -0.94
N GLN A 224 -19.91 22.25 -1.29
CA GLN A 224 -18.86 21.36 -0.76
C GLN A 224 -17.46 21.88 -1.12
N GLU A 225 -17.28 22.41 -2.34
CA GLU A 225 -16.05 23.09 -2.75
C GLU A 225 -15.78 24.34 -1.91
N ILE A 226 -16.77 25.19 -1.65
CA ILE A 226 -16.61 26.36 -0.77
C ILE A 226 -16.20 25.91 0.65
N LEU A 227 -16.87 24.90 1.21
CA LEU A 227 -16.58 24.39 2.55
C LEU A 227 -15.16 23.83 2.70
N HIS A 228 -14.57 23.32 1.62
CA HIS A 228 -13.17 22.89 1.62
C HIS A 228 -12.20 24.04 1.90
N TRP A 229 -12.50 25.25 1.44
CA TRP A 229 -11.67 26.44 1.62
C TRP A 229 -12.02 27.28 2.88
N PHE A 230 -13.22 27.09 3.43
CA PHE A 230 -13.73 27.88 4.55
C PHE A 230 -14.11 27.03 5.75
N SER A 231 -13.39 27.19 6.86
CA SER A 231 -13.58 26.39 8.08
C SER A 231 -14.79 26.78 8.93
N ASN A 232 -15.43 27.94 8.66
CA ASN A 232 -16.58 28.42 9.45
C ASN A 232 -17.91 28.29 8.68
N PRO A 233 -18.70 27.24 8.94
CA PRO A 233 -19.97 26.99 8.26
C PRO A 233 -21.09 28.01 8.52
N VAL A 234 -20.98 28.86 9.56
CA VAL A 234 -22.03 29.84 9.90
C VAL A 234 -22.24 30.86 8.76
N PHE A 235 -21.19 31.18 7.99
CA PHE A 235 -21.30 32.10 6.87
C PHE A 235 -22.21 31.59 5.75
N ILE A 236 -22.33 30.27 5.58
CA ILE A 236 -23.20 29.67 4.55
C ILE A 236 -24.67 29.91 4.91
N ILE A 237 -25.02 29.76 6.18
CA ILE A 237 -26.39 29.99 6.66
C ILE A 237 -26.78 31.44 6.45
N TRP A 238 -25.90 32.38 6.84
CA TRP A 238 -26.12 33.81 6.58
C TRP A 238 -26.21 34.10 5.10
N PHE A 239 -25.38 33.50 4.26
CA PHE A 239 -25.44 33.66 2.82
C PHE A 239 -26.79 33.22 2.24
N VAL A 240 -27.31 32.05 2.64
CA VAL A 240 -28.62 31.56 2.20
C VAL A 240 -29.75 32.48 2.67
N LEU A 241 -29.72 32.92 3.93
CA LEU A 241 -30.72 33.86 4.46
C LEU A 241 -30.68 35.21 3.73
N ILE A 242 -29.49 35.76 3.52
CA ILE A 242 -29.27 37.01 2.78
C ILE A 242 -29.76 36.85 1.33
N LEU A 243 -29.50 35.71 0.69
CA LEU A 243 -29.95 35.43 -0.66
C LEU A 243 -31.48 35.50 -0.76
N ILE A 244 -32.21 34.84 0.15
CA ILE A 244 -33.68 34.83 0.16
C ILE A 244 -34.24 36.23 0.45
N ILE A 245 -33.67 36.93 1.44
CA ILE A 245 -34.07 38.30 1.77
C ILE A 245 -33.82 39.21 0.56
N THR A 246 -32.69 39.05 -0.12
CA THR A 246 -32.35 39.83 -1.31
C THR A 246 -33.35 39.59 -2.44
N VAL A 247 -33.70 38.33 -2.72
CA VAL A 247 -34.72 37.97 -3.72
C VAL A 247 -36.07 38.56 -3.36
N TYR A 248 -36.48 38.51 -2.09
CA TYR A 248 -37.72 39.14 -1.64
C TYR A 248 -37.69 40.67 -1.83
N LEU A 249 -36.58 41.32 -1.44
CA LEU A 249 -36.40 42.76 -1.51
C LEU A 249 -36.35 43.30 -2.94
N LEU A 250 -35.96 42.49 -3.95
CA LEU A 250 -35.90 42.89 -5.37
C LEU A 250 -37.17 43.60 -5.85
N LYS A 251 -38.33 43.17 -5.37
CA LYS A 251 -39.63 43.76 -5.70
C LYS A 251 -39.78 45.22 -5.25
N PHE A 252 -39.16 45.58 -4.12
CA PHE A 252 -39.29 46.90 -3.51
C PHE A 252 -38.20 47.88 -3.97
N LEU A 253 -37.20 47.39 -4.70
CA LEU A 253 -36.11 48.22 -5.22
C LEU A 253 -36.54 49.03 -6.45
N LYS A 254 -36.03 50.28 -6.53
CA LYS A 254 -36.12 51.11 -7.74
C LYS A 254 -35.36 50.44 -8.90
N ASP A 255 -35.65 50.84 -10.15
CA ASP A 255 -35.14 50.13 -11.35
C ASP A 255 -33.61 49.99 -11.39
N LYS A 256 -32.88 51.09 -11.14
CA LYS A 256 -31.40 51.07 -11.14
C LYS A 256 -30.80 50.09 -10.11
N PRO A 257 -31.11 50.16 -8.80
CA PRO A 257 -30.58 49.21 -7.84
C PRO A 257 -31.07 47.77 -8.08
N SER A 258 -32.32 47.57 -8.54
CA SER A 258 -32.82 46.24 -8.90
C SER A 258 -31.99 45.59 -10.01
N GLN A 259 -31.62 46.33 -11.06
CA GLN A 259 -30.76 45.83 -12.12
C GLN A 259 -29.35 45.46 -11.64
N ILE A 260 -28.77 46.24 -10.72
CA ILE A 260 -27.45 45.93 -10.14
C ILE A 260 -27.53 44.61 -9.37
N VAL A 261 -28.50 44.47 -8.47
CA VAL A 261 -28.68 43.25 -7.67
C VAL A 261 -28.90 42.03 -8.57
N LYS A 262 -29.74 42.13 -9.62
CA LYS A 262 -29.97 41.04 -10.58
C LYS A 262 -28.69 40.63 -11.31
N LYS A 263 -27.86 41.58 -11.75
CA LYS A 263 -26.54 41.29 -12.35
C LYS A 263 -25.61 40.63 -11.35
N THR A 264 -25.56 41.10 -10.10
CA THR A 264 -24.75 40.48 -9.05
C THR A 264 -25.18 39.03 -8.81
N LEU A 265 -26.49 38.76 -8.67
CA LEU A 265 -27.01 37.40 -8.51
C LEU A 265 -26.66 36.48 -9.69
N PHE A 266 -26.69 37.01 -10.91
CA PHE A 266 -26.27 36.27 -12.11
C PHE A 266 -24.80 35.87 -12.08
N TYR A 267 -23.91 36.82 -11.76
CA TYR A 267 -22.48 36.53 -11.67
C TYR A 267 -22.19 35.55 -10.53
N LEU A 268 -22.84 35.71 -9.37
CA LEU A 268 -22.71 34.76 -8.26
C LEU A 268 -23.19 33.35 -8.65
N PHE A 269 -24.29 33.23 -9.39
CA PHE A 269 -24.76 31.95 -9.91
C PHE A 269 -23.73 31.29 -10.82
N TRP A 270 -23.14 32.03 -11.76
CA TRP A 270 -22.11 31.48 -12.66
C TRP A 270 -20.81 31.11 -11.94
N ILE A 271 -20.39 31.90 -10.94
CA ILE A 271 -19.25 31.55 -10.08
C ILE A 271 -19.54 30.23 -9.37
N TYR A 272 -20.72 30.10 -8.74
CA TYR A 272 -21.13 28.88 -8.07
C TYR A 272 -21.22 27.68 -9.04
N PHE A 273 -21.70 27.90 -10.26
CA PHE A 273 -21.76 26.87 -11.30
C PHE A 273 -20.38 26.41 -11.75
N ILE A 274 -19.41 27.32 -11.87
CA ILE A 274 -18.02 26.96 -12.15
C ILE A 274 -17.43 26.13 -10.99
N LEU A 275 -17.65 26.55 -9.74
CA LEU A 275 -17.23 25.77 -8.56
C LEU A 275 -17.89 24.39 -8.51
N THR A 276 -19.15 24.30 -8.92
CA THR A 276 -19.89 23.04 -9.06
C THR A 276 -19.22 22.12 -10.09
N ILE A 277 -18.83 22.65 -11.26
CA ILE A 277 -18.09 21.89 -12.28
C ILE A 277 -16.73 21.44 -11.73
N ILE A 278 -16.00 22.32 -11.05
CA ILE A 278 -14.70 21.99 -10.43
C ILE A 278 -14.86 20.87 -9.41
N GLY A 279 -15.76 21.04 -8.43
CA GLY A 279 -16.03 20.05 -7.39
C GLY A 279 -16.50 18.71 -7.95
N PHE A 280 -17.28 18.72 -9.03
CA PHE A 280 -17.84 17.50 -9.59
C PHE A 280 -16.86 16.73 -10.48
N PHE A 281 -16.09 17.41 -11.34
CA PHE A 281 -15.21 16.77 -12.31
C PHE A 281 -13.74 16.67 -11.89
N PHE A 282 -13.25 17.60 -11.06
CA PHE A 282 -11.82 17.72 -10.75
C PHE A 282 -11.46 17.39 -9.29
N ARG A 283 -12.44 17.08 -8.45
CA ARG A 283 -12.20 16.59 -7.07
C ARG A 283 -12.40 15.09 -6.97
N GLY A 284 -11.44 14.42 -6.36
CA GLY A 284 -11.45 12.99 -6.07
C GLY A 284 -11.63 12.71 -4.57
N GLU A 285 -11.06 11.59 -4.15
CA GLU A 285 -10.98 11.18 -2.75
C GLU A 285 -10.36 12.28 -1.85
N ASN A 286 -10.85 12.39 -0.62
CA ASN A 286 -10.41 13.40 0.36
C ASN A 286 -10.46 14.84 -0.19
N TRP A 287 -11.30 15.07 -1.20
CA TRP A 287 -11.44 16.34 -1.91
C TRP A 287 -10.13 16.84 -2.56
N LYS A 288 -9.19 15.93 -2.87
CA LYS A 288 -7.94 16.27 -3.57
C LYS A 288 -8.20 16.52 -5.05
N TRP A 289 -7.32 17.30 -5.68
CA TRP A 289 -7.38 17.56 -7.12
C TRP A 289 -7.05 16.28 -7.91
N GLN A 290 -7.85 15.99 -8.92
CA GLN A 290 -7.68 14.86 -9.80
C GLN A 290 -8.03 15.28 -11.23
N THR A 291 -7.17 14.97 -12.19
CA THR A 291 -7.43 15.26 -13.60
C THR A 291 -8.27 14.13 -14.20
N PRO A 292 -9.40 14.43 -14.88
CA PRO A 292 -10.30 13.41 -15.44
C PRO A 292 -9.67 12.43 -16.43
N TRP A 293 -8.51 12.77 -17.00
CA TRP A 293 -7.79 12.00 -18.02
C TRP A 293 -6.52 11.33 -17.50
N GLN A 294 -6.22 11.43 -16.20
CA GLN A 294 -5.20 10.60 -15.58
C GLN A 294 -5.79 9.20 -15.38
N GLU A 295 -5.02 8.15 -15.71
CA GLU A 295 -5.40 6.74 -15.52
C GLU A 295 -5.48 6.36 -14.04
N SER A 296 -6.39 6.99 -13.31
CA SER A 296 -6.83 6.53 -12.00
C SER A 296 -8.04 5.62 -12.22
N LEU A 297 -7.91 4.36 -11.81
CA LEU A 297 -8.92 3.31 -11.94
C LEU A 297 -10.30 3.63 -11.31
N ILE A 298 -10.43 4.73 -10.57
CA ILE A 298 -11.60 5.05 -9.74
C ILE A 298 -12.18 6.42 -10.09
N VAL A 299 -12.55 6.62 -11.35
CA VAL A 299 -13.50 7.69 -11.71
C VAL A 299 -14.64 7.09 -12.51
N GLU A 300 -15.60 6.50 -11.81
CA GLU A 300 -16.98 6.70 -12.23
C GLU A 300 -17.63 7.64 -11.20
N SER A 301 -17.40 8.95 -11.37
CA SER A 301 -18.51 9.85 -11.12
C SER A 301 -19.64 9.34 -12.02
N GLY A 302 -20.65 8.71 -11.41
CA GLY A 302 -21.77 8.04 -12.09
C GLY A 302 -22.71 9.02 -12.81
N ILE A 303 -22.15 9.95 -13.58
CA ILE A 303 -22.91 10.98 -14.30
C ILE A 303 -23.72 10.33 -15.42
N PHE A 304 -23.19 9.27 -16.03
CA PHE A 304 -23.78 8.63 -17.20
C PHE A 304 -23.52 7.11 -17.19
N ASN A 305 -24.09 6.41 -16.20
CA ASN A 305 -24.23 4.96 -16.32
C ASN A 305 -25.23 4.71 -17.45
N MET A 306 -24.72 4.36 -18.64
CA MET A 306 -25.56 4.06 -19.80
C MET A 306 -26.54 2.93 -19.41
N GLY A 307 -27.81 3.30 -19.39
CA GLY A 307 -28.94 2.46 -19.02
C GLY A 307 -29.28 1.49 -20.13
N ILE A 308 -28.59 0.36 -20.20
CA ILE A 308 -29.12 -0.81 -20.92
C ILE A 308 -29.71 -1.81 -19.91
N GLY A 309 -30.05 -1.36 -18.70
CA GLY A 309 -30.61 -2.18 -17.63
C GLY A 309 -32.02 -2.71 -17.89
N PHE A 310 -32.73 -2.18 -18.90
CA PHE A 310 -34.09 -2.61 -19.25
C PHE A 310 -34.15 -3.93 -20.02
N PHE A 311 -33.04 -4.36 -20.63
CA PHE A 311 -33.00 -5.55 -21.48
C PHE A 311 -32.29 -6.73 -20.82
N ASN A 312 -32.21 -6.74 -19.49
CA ASN A 312 -31.66 -7.89 -18.79
C ASN A 312 -32.74 -8.94 -18.59
N GLU A 313 -32.90 -9.85 -19.55
CA GLU A 313 -33.86 -10.97 -19.45
C GLU A 313 -33.65 -11.78 -18.16
N GLU A 314 -32.41 -11.92 -17.71
CA GLU A 314 -32.04 -12.66 -16.50
C GLU A 314 -32.69 -12.08 -15.23
N ALA A 315 -32.91 -10.76 -15.17
CA ALA A 315 -33.52 -10.11 -14.00
C ALA A 315 -34.98 -10.56 -13.78
N PHE A 316 -35.69 -11.01 -14.83
CA PHE A 316 -37.05 -11.54 -14.71
C PHE A 316 -37.12 -12.97 -14.18
N HIS A 317 -35.97 -13.66 -14.10
CA HIS A 317 -35.88 -15.08 -13.72
C HIS A 317 -35.24 -15.30 -12.35
N VAL A 318 -34.74 -14.27 -11.69
CA VAL A 318 -34.11 -14.35 -10.37
C VAL A 318 -35.10 -13.94 -9.28
N SER A 319 -35.29 -14.82 -8.29
CA SER A 319 -36.08 -14.53 -7.09
C SER A 319 -35.34 -13.54 -6.18
N GLU A 320 -36.04 -12.56 -5.61
CA GLU A 320 -35.48 -11.58 -4.67
C GLU A 320 -34.76 -12.23 -3.48
N ASN A 321 -35.24 -13.41 -3.03
CA ASN A 321 -34.65 -14.17 -1.93
C ASN A 321 -33.26 -14.76 -2.27
N ASN A 322 -32.89 -14.83 -3.54
CA ASN A 322 -31.64 -15.45 -3.99
C ASN A 322 -30.48 -14.45 -4.12
N ILE A 323 -30.71 -13.16 -3.85
CA ILE A 323 -29.66 -12.13 -3.93
C ILE A 323 -29.14 -11.89 -2.51
N PRO A 324 -27.91 -12.27 -2.15
CA PRO A 324 -27.43 -12.14 -0.77
C PRO A 324 -27.23 -10.67 -0.35
N VAL A 325 -27.35 -10.42 0.96
CA VAL A 325 -27.01 -9.13 1.60
C VAL A 325 -25.69 -9.30 2.32
N ILE A 326 -24.66 -8.61 1.86
CA ILE A 326 -23.32 -8.62 2.45
C ILE A 326 -23.00 -7.23 2.99
N ASN A 327 -22.75 -7.11 4.29
CA ASN A 327 -22.52 -5.83 4.99
C ASN A 327 -23.57 -4.75 4.67
N GLY A 328 -24.85 -5.14 4.62
CA GLY A 328 -25.98 -4.25 4.32
C GLY A 328 -26.12 -3.87 2.84
N ARG A 329 -25.43 -4.57 1.93
CA ARG A 329 -25.42 -4.31 0.48
C ARG A 329 -25.84 -5.56 -0.28
N ARG A 330 -26.77 -5.44 -1.25
CA ARG A 330 -27.10 -6.54 -2.17
C ARG A 330 -26.03 -6.65 -3.25
N GLU A 331 -25.56 -7.86 -3.53
CA GLU A 331 -24.51 -8.09 -4.53
C GLU A 331 -24.93 -9.10 -5.60
N ALA A 332 -25.10 -8.61 -6.83
CA ALA A 332 -25.50 -9.45 -7.96
C ALA A 332 -24.43 -10.46 -8.37
N CYS A 333 -23.14 -10.22 -8.07
CA CYS A 333 -22.04 -11.11 -8.42
C CYS A 333 -22.27 -12.53 -7.87
N LEU A 334 -22.76 -12.62 -6.63
CA LEU A 334 -23.01 -13.89 -5.94
C LEU A 334 -24.22 -14.65 -6.48
N VAL A 335 -25.02 -14.07 -7.37
CA VAL A 335 -26.10 -14.82 -8.05
C VAL A 335 -25.50 -15.80 -9.07
N CYS A 336 -24.42 -15.39 -9.76
CA CYS A 336 -23.73 -16.22 -10.75
C CYS A 336 -22.48 -16.92 -10.16
N HIS A 337 -21.93 -16.40 -9.08
CA HIS A 337 -20.69 -16.86 -8.43
C HIS A 337 -20.91 -17.38 -7.00
N ASN A 338 -22.03 -18.07 -6.75
CA ASN A 338 -22.36 -18.63 -5.42
C ASN A 338 -21.56 -19.88 -5.05
N GLU A 339 -20.93 -20.56 -6.02
CA GLU A 339 -20.18 -21.81 -5.81
C GLU A 339 -18.66 -21.59 -5.68
N ILE A 340 -18.19 -20.35 -5.49
CA ILE A 340 -16.76 -20.10 -5.32
C ILE A 340 -16.34 -20.42 -3.88
N GLU A 341 -15.31 -21.26 -3.74
CA GLU A 341 -14.74 -21.69 -2.46
C GLU A 341 -13.25 -21.26 -2.34
N GLY A 342 -12.61 -21.61 -1.23
CA GLY A 342 -11.17 -21.37 -1.00
C GLY A 342 -10.82 -20.09 -0.24
N PHE A 343 -11.83 -19.36 0.27
CA PHE A 343 -11.60 -18.16 1.06
C PHE A 343 -11.22 -18.46 2.50
N SER A 344 -10.50 -17.51 3.12
CA SER A 344 -10.36 -17.49 4.58
C SER A 344 -11.61 -16.86 5.20
N PRO A 345 -11.97 -17.18 6.47
CA PRO A 345 -13.20 -16.69 7.08
C PRO A 345 -13.37 -15.16 7.07
N SER A 346 -12.26 -14.42 7.22
CA SER A 346 -12.27 -12.95 7.23
C SER A 346 -12.41 -12.32 5.85
N HIS A 347 -12.11 -13.08 4.79
CA HIS A 347 -12.16 -12.63 3.40
C HIS A 347 -13.14 -13.46 2.56
N ASP A 348 -14.08 -14.13 3.22
CA ASP A 348 -15.13 -14.90 2.56
C ASP A 348 -16.12 -13.97 1.86
N THR A 349 -16.61 -14.39 0.70
CA THR A 349 -17.60 -13.60 -0.06
C THR A 349 -18.91 -13.40 0.68
N GLN A 350 -19.27 -14.30 1.61
CA GLN A 350 -20.41 -14.13 2.51
C GLN A 350 -20.15 -13.11 3.63
N ALA A 351 -18.88 -12.79 3.92
CA ALA A 351 -18.49 -11.81 4.93
C ALA A 351 -18.30 -10.42 4.33
N ILE A 352 -17.64 -10.30 3.18
CA ILE A 352 -17.24 -8.99 2.61
C ILE A 352 -17.69 -8.77 1.17
N GLY A 353 -18.12 -9.80 0.44
CA GLY A 353 -18.54 -9.70 -0.95
C GLY A 353 -17.38 -9.66 -1.93
N CYS A 354 -17.67 -9.72 -3.23
CA CYS A 354 -16.64 -9.70 -4.28
C CYS A 354 -16.17 -8.28 -4.60
N THR A 355 -17.10 -7.34 -4.63
CA THR A 355 -16.90 -5.95 -5.04
C THR A 355 -16.07 -5.14 -4.05
N SER A 356 -15.97 -5.56 -2.78
CA SER A 356 -15.08 -4.96 -1.79
C SER A 356 -13.60 -5.05 -2.18
N CYS A 357 -13.21 -6.11 -2.89
CA CYS A 357 -11.85 -6.29 -3.37
C CYS A 357 -11.75 -6.00 -4.87
N HIS A 358 -12.62 -6.60 -5.67
CA HIS A 358 -12.49 -6.59 -7.13
C HIS A 358 -13.25 -5.48 -7.82
N PHE A 359 -13.98 -4.61 -7.12
CA PHE A 359 -14.87 -3.61 -7.73
C PHE A 359 -15.86 -4.26 -8.72
N GLY A 360 -16.25 -3.55 -9.80
CA GLY A 360 -17.34 -3.93 -10.68
C GLY A 360 -18.67 -3.23 -10.32
N ASP A 361 -19.72 -3.54 -11.08
CA ASP A 361 -21.08 -3.04 -10.83
C ASP A 361 -21.90 -4.12 -10.09
N PRO A 362 -22.11 -3.98 -8.76
CA PRO A 362 -22.86 -4.97 -7.97
C PRO A 362 -24.37 -4.94 -8.26
N PHE A 363 -24.87 -3.96 -9.02
CA PHE A 363 -26.29 -3.70 -9.22
C PHE A 363 -26.83 -4.24 -10.56
N THR A 364 -26.16 -5.21 -11.17
CA THR A 364 -26.54 -5.75 -12.47
C THR A 364 -26.12 -7.21 -12.62
N LEU A 365 -27.00 -8.03 -13.21
CA LEU A 365 -26.66 -9.41 -13.60
C LEU A 365 -26.03 -9.48 -15.01
N ASN A 366 -26.13 -8.40 -15.80
CA ASN A 366 -25.48 -8.35 -17.10
C ASN A 366 -23.95 -8.46 -16.96
N LYS A 367 -23.40 -9.57 -17.45
CA LYS A 367 -21.97 -9.91 -17.38
C LYS A 367 -21.02 -8.77 -17.77
N ASN A 368 -21.21 -8.16 -18.95
CA ASN A 368 -20.28 -7.15 -19.47
C ASN A 368 -20.29 -5.88 -18.62
N ARG A 369 -21.45 -5.55 -18.06
CA ARG A 369 -21.61 -4.40 -17.17
C ARG A 369 -21.09 -4.70 -15.76
N ALA A 370 -21.42 -5.87 -15.22
CA ALA A 370 -20.99 -6.31 -13.89
C ALA A 370 -19.45 -6.32 -13.77
N HIS A 371 -18.77 -6.82 -14.80
CA HIS A 371 -17.31 -6.93 -14.82
C HIS A 371 -16.57 -5.67 -15.31
N LYS A 372 -17.31 -4.60 -15.66
CA LYS A 372 -16.68 -3.35 -16.11
C LYS A 372 -15.93 -2.72 -14.94
N ASN A 373 -14.70 -2.26 -15.19
CA ASN A 373 -13.83 -1.62 -14.20
C ASN A 373 -13.46 -2.50 -12.98
N MET A 374 -13.50 -3.83 -13.12
CA MET A 374 -12.98 -4.71 -12.07
C MET A 374 -11.46 -4.61 -11.93
N LEU A 375 -10.97 -4.75 -10.71
CA LEU A 375 -9.56 -4.92 -10.41
C LEU A 375 -9.17 -6.40 -10.47
N LEU A 376 -8.16 -6.70 -11.28
CA LEU A 376 -7.61 -8.05 -11.38
C LEU A 376 -6.80 -8.44 -10.12
N ILE A 377 -5.98 -7.51 -9.62
CA ILE A 377 -5.05 -7.76 -8.49
C ILE A 377 -5.24 -6.63 -7.47
N PRO A 378 -6.17 -6.81 -6.51
CA PRO A 378 -6.56 -5.74 -5.60
C PRO A 378 -5.51 -5.41 -4.52
N GLY A 379 -4.51 -6.29 -4.32
CA GLY A 379 -3.44 -6.10 -3.34
C GLY A 379 -2.28 -5.22 -3.80
N ASN A 380 -2.20 -4.86 -5.09
CA ASN A 380 -1.19 -3.91 -5.59
C ASN A 380 -1.22 -2.63 -4.77
N LEU A 381 -0.09 -2.08 -4.32
CA LEU A 381 -0.10 -0.92 -3.40
C LEU A 381 -0.78 0.33 -3.99
N THR A 382 -0.80 0.48 -5.32
CA THR A 382 -1.57 1.52 -6.02
C THR A 382 -3.07 1.42 -5.80
N ASP A 383 -3.56 0.20 -5.62
CA ASP A 383 -4.98 -0.15 -5.49
C ASP A 383 -5.36 -0.50 -4.04
N ALA A 384 -4.40 -0.99 -3.24
CA ALA A 384 -4.60 -1.52 -1.89
C ALA A 384 -5.25 -0.51 -0.95
N ARG A 385 -4.98 0.80 -1.11
CA ARG A 385 -5.64 1.85 -0.32
C ARG A 385 -7.16 1.89 -0.51
N TYR A 386 -7.66 1.35 -1.62
CA TYR A 386 -9.06 1.33 -1.99
C TYR A 386 -9.76 0.00 -1.72
N THR A 387 -8.99 -1.03 -1.40
CA THR A 387 -9.46 -2.39 -1.16
C THR A 387 -9.12 -2.78 0.28
N CYS A 388 -7.87 -3.17 0.53
CA CYS A 388 -7.36 -3.60 1.83
C CYS A 388 -7.32 -2.45 2.86
N GLY A 389 -7.05 -1.22 2.42
CA GLY A 389 -6.82 -0.03 3.26
C GLY A 389 -8.06 0.82 3.54
N THR A 390 -9.25 0.29 3.29
CA THR A 390 -10.50 0.99 3.60
C THR A 390 -10.76 1.02 5.11
N THR A 391 -11.65 1.92 5.57
CA THR A 391 -11.99 2.08 6.99
C THR A 391 -12.53 0.80 7.64
N ASP A 392 -13.24 -0.02 6.87
CA ASP A 392 -13.82 -1.28 7.35
C ASP A 392 -12.83 -2.46 7.28
N CYS A 393 -11.59 -2.23 6.80
CA CYS A 393 -10.56 -3.25 6.62
C CYS A 393 -9.28 -2.94 7.42
N HIS A 394 -8.16 -2.65 6.75
CA HIS A 394 -6.83 -2.42 7.34
C HIS A 394 -6.35 -0.97 7.09
N PRO A 395 -7.03 0.05 7.65
CA PRO A 395 -6.81 1.45 7.28
C PRO A 395 -5.40 1.98 7.61
N GLU A 396 -4.76 1.45 8.64
CA GLU A 396 -3.45 1.93 9.13
C GLU A 396 -2.26 1.20 8.47
N ILE A 397 -2.48 -0.03 8.00
CA ILE A 397 -1.39 -0.90 7.52
C ILE A 397 -0.86 -0.45 6.16
N VAL A 398 -1.73 -0.03 5.23
CA VAL A 398 -1.30 0.35 3.87
C VAL A 398 -0.32 1.53 3.90
N SER A 399 -0.51 2.48 4.81
CA SER A 399 0.43 3.60 4.97
C SER A 399 1.79 3.15 5.52
N ARG A 400 1.80 2.18 6.45
CA ARG A 400 3.04 1.60 7.00
C ARG A 400 3.81 0.84 5.92
N VAL A 401 3.12 -0.01 5.16
CA VAL A 401 3.72 -0.80 4.08
C VAL A 401 4.39 0.09 3.04
N ASN A 402 3.74 1.20 2.64
CA ASN A 402 4.32 2.15 1.69
C ASN A 402 5.61 2.84 2.21
N ARG A 403 5.82 2.91 3.52
CA ARG A 403 7.03 3.49 4.13
C ARG A 403 8.11 2.46 4.48
N SER A 404 7.76 1.18 4.47
CA SER A 404 8.68 0.09 4.77
C SER A 404 9.79 -0.04 3.73
N LEU A 405 10.94 -0.57 4.15
CA LEU A 405 12.06 -0.81 3.24
C LEU A 405 11.75 -1.83 2.15
N MET A 406 10.83 -2.77 2.41
CA MET A 406 10.33 -3.70 1.41
C MET A 406 9.69 -2.97 0.23
N THR A 407 9.14 -1.77 0.44
CA THR A 407 8.56 -0.93 -0.62
C THR A 407 9.53 0.11 -1.15
N THR A 408 10.29 0.78 -0.27
CA THR A 408 11.09 1.94 -0.66
C THR A 408 12.46 1.59 -1.25
N ASN A 409 13.08 0.46 -0.84
CA ASN A 409 14.47 0.11 -1.14
C ASN A 409 15.47 1.27 -0.89
N SER A 410 15.19 2.14 0.08
CA SER A 410 15.92 3.40 0.30
C SER A 410 17.44 3.22 0.35
N GLY A 411 17.94 2.26 1.13
CA GLY A 411 19.38 2.03 1.29
C GLY A 411 20.07 1.59 0.00
N ILE A 412 19.41 0.76 -0.82
CA ILE A 412 19.93 0.33 -2.12
C ILE A 412 20.06 1.55 -3.05
N VAL A 413 19.01 2.38 -3.13
CA VAL A 413 19.01 3.59 -3.98
C VAL A 413 20.08 4.58 -3.52
N SER A 414 20.23 4.76 -2.21
CA SER A 414 21.20 5.68 -1.62
C SER A 414 22.64 5.27 -1.92
N VAL A 415 22.98 4.01 -1.68
CA VAL A 415 24.32 3.46 -1.90
C VAL A 415 24.68 3.48 -3.39
N ASP A 416 23.74 3.13 -4.26
CA ASP A 416 23.98 3.14 -5.71
C ASP A 416 24.26 4.56 -6.24
N LYS A 417 23.42 5.54 -5.86
CA LYS A 417 23.66 6.95 -6.21
C LYS A 417 25.01 7.47 -5.70
N PHE A 418 25.45 7.02 -4.52
CA PHE A 418 26.76 7.36 -4.01
C PHE A 418 27.89 6.79 -4.87
N VAL A 419 27.80 5.51 -5.25
CA VAL A 419 28.80 4.82 -6.08
C VAL A 419 28.93 5.41 -7.48
N PHE A 420 27.84 5.93 -8.05
CA PHE A 420 27.88 6.62 -9.34
C PHE A 420 28.28 8.11 -9.24
N GLY A 421 28.52 8.62 -8.03
CA GLY A 421 28.85 10.04 -7.78
C GLY A 421 27.68 11.01 -7.97
N GLU A 422 26.44 10.49 -7.96
CA GLU A 422 25.21 11.30 -8.03
C GLU A 422 24.73 11.77 -6.65
N SER A 423 25.27 11.16 -5.58
CA SER A 423 25.09 11.58 -4.18
C SER A 423 26.44 11.60 -3.47
N ASN A 424 26.63 12.57 -2.57
CA ASN A 424 27.81 12.62 -1.69
C ASN A 424 27.56 11.96 -0.33
N ASN A 425 26.37 11.38 -0.12
CA ASN A 425 25.95 10.80 1.15
C ASN A 425 25.41 9.38 0.94
N LEU A 426 25.93 8.43 1.72
CA LEU A 426 25.48 7.03 1.78
C LEU A 426 24.14 6.87 2.51
N ASP A 427 23.79 7.82 3.38
CA ASP A 427 22.66 7.77 4.30
C ASP A 427 21.61 8.82 3.96
N SER A 428 20.97 8.66 2.81
CA SER A 428 19.86 9.50 2.36
C SER A 428 18.58 8.68 2.14
N LEU A 429 17.44 9.28 2.47
CA LEU A 429 16.14 8.66 2.27
C LEU A 429 15.70 8.81 0.81
N PHE A 430 15.40 7.69 0.17
CA PHE A 430 14.87 7.61 -1.18
C PHE A 430 13.69 6.64 -1.25
N HIS A 431 12.99 6.69 -2.36
CA HIS A 431 11.94 5.73 -2.68
C HIS A 431 12.12 5.25 -4.11
N ILE A 432 12.22 3.94 -4.30
CA ILE A 432 12.50 3.30 -5.59
C ILE A 432 11.49 3.70 -6.68
N GLU A 433 10.22 3.88 -6.34
CA GLU A 433 9.19 4.35 -7.29
C GLU A 433 9.49 5.72 -7.92
N ASN A 434 10.31 6.54 -7.25
CA ASN A 434 10.58 7.93 -7.64
C ASN A 434 11.90 8.11 -8.40
N ILE A 435 12.64 7.03 -8.67
CA ILE A 435 13.89 7.12 -9.44
C ILE A 435 13.58 7.50 -10.89
N GLY A 436 14.39 8.37 -11.48
CA GLY A 436 14.33 8.77 -12.88
C GLY A 436 15.21 7.90 -13.79
N HIS A 437 15.95 8.53 -14.70
CA HIS A 437 16.82 7.87 -15.69
C HIS A 437 18.24 8.46 -15.69
N THR A 438 18.75 8.87 -14.53
CA THR A 438 20.18 9.14 -14.41
C THR A 438 21.01 7.85 -14.62
N ILE A 439 22.34 7.93 -14.55
CA ILE A 439 23.20 6.78 -14.83
C ILE A 439 22.97 5.70 -13.76
N ALA A 440 23.01 6.11 -12.48
CA ALA A 440 22.74 5.26 -11.33
C ALA A 440 21.31 4.71 -11.36
N GLU A 441 20.33 5.59 -11.59
CA GLU A 441 18.91 5.18 -11.61
C GLU A 441 18.60 4.21 -12.75
N SER A 442 19.27 4.36 -13.90
CA SER A 442 19.15 3.41 -15.01
C SER A 442 19.81 2.07 -14.71
N HIS A 443 20.93 2.05 -13.98
CA HIS A 443 21.55 0.82 -13.46
C HIS A 443 20.61 0.08 -12.51
N LEU A 444 20.00 0.78 -11.55
CA LEU A 444 18.97 0.21 -10.67
C LEU A 444 17.78 -0.33 -11.46
N ARG A 445 17.29 0.40 -12.46
CA ARG A 445 16.18 -0.04 -13.32
C ARG A 445 16.51 -1.29 -14.14
N ASP A 446 17.78 -1.54 -14.46
CA ASP A 446 18.20 -2.70 -15.24
C ASP A 446 18.44 -3.94 -14.38
N LEU A 447 18.93 -3.76 -13.15
CA LEU A 447 19.42 -4.88 -12.35
C LEU A 447 18.64 -5.11 -11.05
N CYS A 448 18.07 -4.07 -10.43
CA CYS A 448 17.64 -4.13 -9.03
C CYS A 448 16.17 -3.76 -8.78
N ALA A 449 15.54 -2.95 -9.64
CA ALA A 449 14.24 -2.32 -9.36
C ALA A 449 13.02 -3.26 -9.42
N ASN A 450 13.19 -4.58 -9.63
CA ASN A 450 12.07 -5.54 -9.63
C ASN A 450 11.71 -6.05 -8.22
N CYS A 451 12.63 -5.96 -7.26
CA CYS A 451 12.53 -6.71 -6.00
C CYS A 451 11.70 -6.02 -4.91
N HIS A 452 11.14 -4.82 -5.15
CA HIS A 452 10.36 -4.10 -4.15
C HIS A 452 8.87 -4.50 -4.19
N LEU A 453 8.24 -4.50 -3.01
CA LEU A 453 6.85 -4.88 -2.78
C LEU A 453 5.85 -4.02 -3.55
N GLY A 454 6.22 -2.76 -3.80
CA GLY A 454 5.45 -1.81 -4.59
C GLY A 454 5.45 -2.07 -6.09
N ASN A 455 6.27 -3.00 -6.61
CA ASN A 455 6.24 -3.32 -8.03
C ASN A 455 4.85 -3.88 -8.40
N LYS A 456 4.24 -3.29 -9.43
CA LYS A 456 2.87 -3.60 -9.81
C LYS A 456 2.83 -4.96 -10.50
N LYS A 457 2.10 -5.90 -9.91
CA LYS A 457 1.80 -7.17 -10.56
C LYS A 457 0.69 -6.95 -11.59
N THR A 458 0.92 -7.43 -12.82
CA THR A 458 -0.01 -7.30 -13.96
C THR A 458 -0.71 -8.62 -14.30
N GLU A 459 -0.15 -9.74 -13.88
CA GLU A 459 -0.65 -11.09 -14.14
C GLU A 459 -0.98 -11.82 -12.83
N THR A 460 -2.07 -12.59 -12.83
CA THR A 460 -2.44 -13.43 -11.68
C THR A 460 -1.53 -14.63 -11.57
N GLY A 461 -1.28 -15.11 -10.35
CA GLY A 461 -0.48 -16.31 -10.08
C GLY A 461 0.23 -16.22 -8.73
N PRO A 462 0.84 -17.31 -8.26
CA PRO A 462 1.65 -17.30 -7.05
C PRO A 462 2.87 -16.39 -7.19
N ILE A 463 3.50 -16.07 -6.07
CA ILE A 463 4.82 -15.43 -6.06
C ILE A 463 5.88 -16.48 -6.36
N THR A 464 6.78 -16.17 -7.30
CA THR A 464 7.90 -17.04 -7.69
C THR A 464 9.13 -16.19 -8.00
N GLN A 465 10.21 -16.81 -8.44
CA GLN A 465 11.39 -16.09 -8.89
C GLN A 465 11.15 -15.29 -10.20
N LEU A 466 10.08 -15.59 -10.92
CA LEU A 466 9.69 -14.87 -12.13
C LEU A 466 8.48 -13.95 -11.90
N SER A 467 7.78 -14.12 -10.78
CA SER A 467 6.58 -13.36 -10.44
C SER A 467 6.72 -12.71 -9.05
N ARG A 468 6.97 -11.40 -9.01
CA ARG A 468 7.23 -10.63 -7.78
C ARG A 468 6.30 -9.41 -7.66
N GLY A 469 6.37 -8.72 -6.52
CA GLY A 469 5.55 -7.54 -6.24
C GLY A 469 4.09 -7.90 -5.95
N GLY A 470 3.17 -6.98 -6.19
CA GLY A 470 1.74 -7.21 -5.93
C GLY A 470 1.25 -6.71 -4.57
N GLY A 471 2.06 -5.93 -3.85
CA GLY A 471 1.71 -5.34 -2.56
C GLY A 471 1.30 -6.39 -1.52
N CYS A 472 0.13 -6.20 -0.89
CA CYS A 472 -0.37 -7.09 0.15
C CYS A 472 -0.48 -8.57 -0.31
N ASN A 473 -0.79 -8.79 -1.58
CA ASN A 473 -0.95 -10.14 -2.13
C ASN A 473 0.39 -10.89 -2.23
N ALA A 474 1.53 -10.21 -2.17
CA ALA A 474 2.83 -10.88 -2.27
C ALA A 474 3.08 -11.83 -1.09
N CYS A 475 2.54 -11.53 0.09
CA CYS A 475 2.73 -12.34 1.28
C CYS A 475 1.46 -13.08 1.71
N HIS A 476 0.28 -12.51 1.47
CA HIS A 476 -0.97 -13.03 2.02
C HIS A 476 -1.77 -13.94 1.09
N LEU A 477 -1.47 -13.95 -0.22
CA LEU A 477 -2.25 -14.69 -1.21
C LEU A 477 -1.70 -16.11 -1.39
N ASN A 478 -2.44 -17.08 -0.87
CA ASN A 478 -2.06 -18.48 -0.82
C ASN A 478 -2.77 -19.30 -1.90
N TYR A 479 -1.97 -19.94 -2.75
CA TYR A 479 -2.46 -20.89 -3.74
C TYR A 479 -2.40 -22.31 -3.17
N ASP A 480 -3.55 -22.82 -2.76
CA ASP A 480 -3.69 -24.24 -2.46
C ASP A 480 -3.66 -25.08 -3.75
N LYS A 481 -3.67 -26.40 -3.60
CA LYS A 481 -3.61 -27.32 -4.75
C LYS A 481 -4.76 -27.09 -5.74
N HIS A 482 -5.98 -26.85 -5.26
CA HIS A 482 -7.16 -26.71 -6.10
C HIS A 482 -7.18 -25.39 -6.88
N SER A 483 -6.86 -24.29 -6.21
CA SER A 483 -6.76 -22.97 -6.83
C SER A 483 -5.59 -22.90 -7.82
N LEU A 484 -4.46 -23.54 -7.52
CA LEU A 484 -3.31 -23.61 -8.44
C LEU A 484 -3.63 -24.42 -9.71
N GLU A 485 -4.21 -25.61 -9.57
CA GLU A 485 -4.64 -26.43 -10.71
C GLU A 485 -5.69 -25.70 -11.57
N GLY A 486 -6.65 -25.04 -10.92
CA GLY A 486 -7.66 -24.20 -11.58
C GLY A 486 -7.04 -23.04 -12.35
N HIS A 487 -6.06 -22.36 -11.75
CA HIS A 487 -5.33 -21.26 -12.35
C HIS A 487 -4.50 -21.70 -13.57
N ILE A 488 -3.73 -22.78 -13.47
CA ILE A 488 -2.96 -23.35 -14.59
C ILE A 488 -3.90 -23.73 -15.74
N LYS A 489 -5.03 -24.38 -15.41
CA LYS A 489 -6.04 -24.74 -16.41
C LYS A 489 -6.63 -23.51 -17.10
N TYR A 490 -6.91 -22.44 -16.36
CA TYR A 490 -7.41 -21.18 -16.90
C TYR A 490 -6.40 -20.51 -17.86
N LEU A 491 -5.10 -20.52 -17.56
CA LEU A 491 -4.06 -19.97 -18.44
C LEU A 491 -3.81 -20.83 -19.70
N SER A 492 -3.99 -22.15 -19.59
CA SER A 492 -3.63 -23.12 -20.65
C SER A 492 -4.55 -23.14 -21.88
N LYS A 493 -5.74 -22.52 -21.84
CA LYS A 493 -6.74 -22.56 -22.94
C LYS A 493 -7.17 -21.15 -23.36
N SER A 494 -7.64 -21.02 -24.62
CA SER A 494 -8.30 -19.79 -25.05
C SER A 494 -9.49 -19.51 -24.12
N LYS A 495 -9.60 -18.26 -23.65
CA LYS A 495 -10.52 -17.78 -22.61
C LYS A 495 -11.99 -18.02 -22.99
N THR A 496 -12.50 -19.23 -22.82
CA THR A 496 -13.93 -19.55 -22.92
C THR A 496 -14.57 -19.49 -21.54
N ASP A 497 -15.77 -18.91 -21.47
CA ASP A 497 -16.51 -18.66 -20.23
C ASP A 497 -16.84 -19.90 -19.38
N THR A 498 -16.70 -21.10 -19.94
CA THR A 498 -16.98 -22.38 -19.28
C THR A 498 -15.83 -22.93 -18.43
N LEU A 499 -14.72 -22.18 -18.29
CA LEU A 499 -13.49 -22.61 -17.61
C LEU A 499 -13.10 -21.72 -16.42
N ILE A 500 -14.06 -21.04 -15.80
CA ILE A 500 -13.83 -20.17 -14.64
C ILE A 500 -13.36 -21.02 -13.44
N PRO A 501 -12.23 -20.68 -12.78
CA PRO A 501 -11.81 -21.32 -11.54
C PRO A 501 -12.89 -21.18 -10.47
N VAL A 502 -13.29 -22.29 -9.86
CA VAL A 502 -14.27 -22.32 -8.75
C VAL A 502 -13.60 -22.28 -7.37
N HIS A 503 -12.28 -22.42 -7.31
CA HIS A 503 -11.49 -22.20 -6.10
C HIS A 503 -10.68 -20.92 -6.24
N HIS A 504 -10.92 -19.99 -5.33
CA HIS A 504 -10.16 -18.77 -5.16
C HIS A 504 -8.94 -19.03 -4.24
N PRO A 505 -7.76 -18.46 -4.51
CA PRO A 505 -6.63 -18.50 -3.58
C PRO A 505 -6.97 -17.81 -2.24
N SER A 506 -6.59 -18.36 -1.10
CA SER A 506 -6.97 -17.77 0.19
C SER A 506 -6.13 -16.52 0.49
N LEU A 507 -6.74 -15.52 1.14
CA LEU A 507 -6.03 -14.35 1.67
C LEU A 507 -5.97 -14.46 3.20
N ASP A 508 -4.81 -14.81 3.76
CA ASP A 508 -4.68 -15.10 5.19
C ASP A 508 -3.25 -14.91 5.74
N LEU A 509 -3.01 -15.36 6.97
CA LEU A 509 -1.74 -15.25 7.69
C LEU A 509 -0.85 -16.49 7.55
N ASN A 510 -1.18 -17.44 6.67
CA ASN A 510 -0.33 -18.59 6.41
C ASN A 510 0.79 -18.21 5.43
N ILE A 511 1.89 -17.66 5.96
CA ILE A 511 2.98 -17.12 5.13
C ILE A 511 4.16 -18.09 5.18
N SER A 512 4.32 -18.90 4.14
CA SER A 512 5.46 -19.82 4.00
C SER A 512 6.73 -19.13 3.47
N ASN A 513 7.87 -19.81 3.56
CA ASN A 513 9.15 -19.34 3.03
C ASN A 513 9.13 -19.05 1.52
N GLU A 514 8.22 -19.67 0.75
CA GLU A 514 8.12 -19.44 -0.70
C GLU A 514 7.74 -17.99 -1.05
N HIS A 515 6.92 -17.35 -0.21
CA HIS A 515 6.56 -15.93 -0.37
C HIS A 515 7.79 -15.03 -0.26
N CYS A 516 8.66 -15.31 0.72
CA CYS A 516 9.91 -14.58 0.91
C CYS A 516 10.91 -14.91 -0.21
N TYR A 517 11.00 -16.19 -0.59
CA TYR A 517 11.91 -16.68 -1.62
C TYR A 517 11.68 -16.04 -2.98
N GLY A 518 10.43 -15.75 -3.34
CA GLY A 518 10.12 -15.01 -4.57
C GLY A 518 10.98 -13.77 -4.72
N CYS A 519 11.07 -12.92 -3.69
CA CYS A 519 11.85 -11.67 -3.72
C CYS A 519 13.30 -11.82 -3.21
N HIS A 520 13.54 -12.63 -2.17
CA HIS A 520 14.84 -12.77 -1.50
C HIS A 520 15.73 -13.92 -2.03
N SER A 521 15.47 -14.38 -3.25
CA SER A 521 16.29 -15.35 -3.99
C SER A 521 17.38 -14.71 -4.87
N ARG A 522 17.57 -13.39 -4.82
CA ARG A 522 18.60 -12.68 -5.63
C ARG A 522 19.40 -11.68 -4.81
N SER A 523 18.80 -10.58 -4.36
CA SER A 523 19.50 -9.60 -3.54
C SER A 523 19.77 -10.17 -2.15
N GLY A 524 21.04 -10.20 -1.73
CA GLY A 524 21.50 -10.78 -0.45
C GLY A 524 21.35 -12.30 -0.32
N ARG A 525 20.60 -12.96 -1.22
CA ARG A 525 20.37 -14.42 -1.24
C ARG A 525 19.82 -14.96 0.09
N ILE A 526 19.08 -14.13 0.84
CA ILE A 526 18.68 -14.40 2.23
C ILE A 526 17.90 -15.72 2.33
N SER A 527 16.84 -15.90 1.53
CA SER A 527 16.03 -17.12 1.58
C SER A 527 16.80 -18.34 1.14
N THR A 528 17.68 -18.21 0.14
CA THR A 528 18.50 -19.33 -0.33
C THR A 528 19.57 -19.72 0.68
N ASN A 529 20.19 -18.75 1.36
CA ASN A 529 21.15 -19.01 2.44
C ASN A 529 20.49 -19.73 3.61
N TYR A 530 19.30 -19.28 4.02
CA TYR A 530 18.51 -19.90 5.09
C TYR A 530 18.24 -21.38 4.80
N MET A 531 17.92 -21.69 3.53
CA MET A 531 17.73 -23.05 3.02
C MET A 531 19.04 -23.81 2.68
N GLY A 532 20.21 -23.18 2.84
CA GLY A 532 21.52 -23.79 2.60
C GLY A 532 22.02 -23.83 1.15
N TRP A 533 21.41 -23.06 0.25
CA TRP A 533 21.74 -23.01 -1.18
C TRP A 533 22.52 -21.74 -1.54
N HIS A 534 23.70 -21.90 -2.10
CA HIS A 534 24.55 -20.80 -2.58
C HIS A 534 24.57 -20.76 -4.11
N GLU A 535 24.42 -19.57 -4.70
CA GLU A 535 24.44 -19.37 -6.15
C GLU A 535 25.84 -19.65 -6.75
N THR A 536 25.89 -20.16 -7.97
CA THR A 536 27.13 -20.46 -8.69
C THR A 536 27.15 -19.77 -10.05
N LEU A 537 28.33 -19.73 -10.69
CA LEU A 537 28.50 -19.27 -12.07
C LEU A 537 28.29 -20.40 -13.11
N LEU A 538 27.80 -21.57 -12.68
CA LEU A 538 27.57 -22.71 -13.55
C LEU A 538 26.24 -22.56 -14.31
N ASP A 539 26.20 -23.15 -15.50
CA ASP A 539 24.99 -23.29 -16.31
C ASP A 539 24.24 -24.61 -16.03
N GLU A 540 22.95 -24.66 -16.37
CA GLU A 540 22.10 -25.85 -16.17
C GLU A 540 22.68 -27.12 -16.80
N ASN A 541 23.38 -26.97 -17.93
CA ASN A 541 23.97 -28.07 -18.69
C ASN A 541 25.22 -28.67 -18.00
N GLU A 542 25.85 -27.94 -17.09
CA GLU A 542 27.07 -28.38 -16.40
C GLU A 542 26.77 -29.23 -15.15
N VAL A 543 25.53 -29.19 -14.65
CA VAL A 543 25.12 -29.85 -13.40
C VAL A 543 24.09 -30.97 -13.58
N VAL A 544 23.87 -31.41 -14.82
CA VAL A 544 23.00 -32.56 -15.12
C VAL A 544 23.50 -33.78 -14.32
N ASP A 545 22.59 -34.40 -13.57
CA ASP A 545 22.85 -35.55 -12.66
C ASP A 545 23.90 -35.30 -11.54
N SER A 546 24.29 -34.05 -11.30
CA SER A 546 25.24 -33.71 -10.23
C SER A 546 24.53 -33.61 -8.87
N LYS A 547 24.99 -34.39 -7.89
CA LYS A 547 24.45 -34.35 -6.52
C LYS A 547 24.82 -33.04 -5.83
N GLY A 548 23.89 -32.49 -5.05
CA GLY A 548 24.12 -31.27 -4.27
C GLY A 548 23.95 -29.97 -5.06
N TYR A 549 23.44 -30.04 -6.30
CA TYR A 549 23.09 -28.88 -7.11
C TYR A 549 21.58 -28.80 -7.33
N LYS A 550 21.07 -27.57 -7.50
CA LYS A 550 19.67 -27.29 -7.82
C LYS A 550 19.61 -26.21 -8.90
N VAL A 551 18.90 -26.50 -10.00
CA VAL A 551 18.55 -25.53 -11.04
C VAL A 551 17.22 -24.88 -10.65
N MET A 552 17.20 -23.56 -10.62
CA MET A 552 16.03 -22.77 -10.25
C MET A 552 15.16 -22.40 -11.48
N GLU A 553 13.98 -21.82 -11.27
CA GLU A 553 13.03 -21.49 -12.35
C GLU A 553 13.62 -20.50 -13.36
N ASP A 554 14.43 -19.56 -12.86
CA ASP A 554 15.18 -18.58 -13.64
C ASP A 554 16.51 -19.12 -14.22
N LYS A 555 16.68 -20.45 -14.23
CA LYS A 555 17.83 -21.18 -14.79
C LYS A 555 19.15 -21.06 -14.05
N ARG A 556 19.22 -20.29 -12.96
CA ARG A 556 20.43 -20.18 -12.16
C ARG A 556 20.71 -21.46 -11.39
N VAL A 557 21.99 -21.79 -11.26
CA VAL A 557 22.46 -23.00 -10.58
C VAL A 557 22.94 -22.68 -9.17
N TYR A 558 22.43 -23.45 -8.21
CA TYR A 558 22.80 -23.35 -6.80
C TYR A 558 23.47 -24.63 -6.32
N LYS A 559 24.41 -24.49 -5.40
CA LYS A 559 25.08 -25.59 -4.71
C LYS A 559 24.69 -25.59 -3.23
N PHE A 560 24.40 -26.77 -2.69
CA PHE A 560 24.15 -26.93 -1.26
C PHE A 560 25.45 -26.80 -0.45
N VAL A 561 25.40 -26.04 0.64
CA VAL A 561 26.52 -25.81 1.56
C VAL A 561 26.15 -26.32 2.95
N ALA A 562 25.34 -25.55 3.68
CA ALA A 562 24.76 -25.90 4.98
C ALA A 562 23.59 -24.96 5.24
N GLU A 563 22.43 -25.51 5.59
CA GLU A 563 21.23 -24.75 5.94
C GLU A 563 21.27 -24.25 7.39
N ASP A 564 20.51 -23.19 7.68
CA ASP A 564 20.38 -22.61 9.01
C ASP A 564 19.74 -23.61 9.99
N ILE A 565 20.20 -23.64 11.24
CA ILE A 565 19.67 -24.54 12.27
C ILE A 565 18.18 -24.29 12.55
N HIS A 566 17.69 -23.05 12.40
CA HIS A 566 16.26 -22.74 12.58
C HIS A 566 15.44 -23.30 11.41
N HIS A 567 15.97 -23.21 10.19
CA HIS A 567 15.37 -23.83 9.00
C HIS A 567 15.31 -25.36 9.15
N GLN A 568 16.42 -25.99 9.59
CA GLN A 568 16.48 -27.42 9.88
C GLN A 568 15.42 -27.88 10.88
N LYS A 569 15.03 -27.00 11.81
CA LYS A 569 14.00 -27.27 12.82
C LYS A 569 12.58 -27.02 12.33
N GLY A 570 12.39 -26.51 11.11
CA GLY A 570 11.08 -26.24 10.52
C GLY A 570 10.54 -24.83 10.76
N LEU A 571 11.37 -23.90 11.26
CA LEU A 571 10.97 -22.50 11.40
C LEU A 571 11.00 -21.77 10.05
N VAL A 572 9.99 -20.94 9.82
CA VAL A 572 9.87 -20.10 8.62
C VAL A 572 10.22 -18.64 8.90
N CYS A 573 10.46 -17.85 7.85
CA CYS A 573 10.91 -16.46 7.99
C CYS A 573 10.03 -15.63 8.94
N VAL A 574 8.71 -15.82 8.87
CA VAL A 574 7.74 -15.07 9.71
C VAL A 574 7.72 -15.53 11.16
N ASP A 575 8.40 -16.62 11.53
CA ASP A 575 8.58 -17.00 12.94
C ASP A 575 9.54 -16.05 13.66
N CYS A 576 10.52 -15.51 12.91
CA CYS A 576 11.52 -14.57 13.37
C CYS A 576 11.27 -13.13 12.90
N HIS A 577 10.39 -12.91 11.92
CA HIS A 577 10.05 -11.58 11.41
C HIS A 577 8.55 -11.25 11.62
N THR A 578 8.31 -10.11 12.23
CA THR A 578 6.98 -9.61 12.62
C THR A 578 6.38 -8.68 11.56
N SER A 579 5.09 -8.37 11.71
CA SER A 579 4.42 -7.37 10.86
C SER A 579 5.04 -5.98 11.01
N PHE A 580 5.53 -5.61 12.20
CA PHE A 580 6.17 -4.31 12.44
C PHE A 580 7.56 -4.19 11.78
N GLU A 581 8.20 -5.31 11.42
CA GLU A 581 9.44 -5.30 10.63
C GLU A 581 9.12 -5.27 9.13
N VAL A 582 8.31 -6.22 8.66
CA VAL A 582 8.09 -6.45 7.22
C VAL A 582 7.13 -5.42 6.62
N MET A 583 6.04 -5.10 7.34
CA MET A 583 5.05 -4.11 6.91
C MET A 583 5.39 -2.69 7.41
N GLY A 584 6.47 -2.54 8.19
CA GLY A 584 6.92 -1.28 8.79
C GLY A 584 6.21 -0.93 10.11
N ASP A 585 6.75 0.03 10.84
CA ASP A 585 6.30 0.46 12.18
C ASP A 585 6.06 1.99 12.25
N GLU A 586 5.58 2.55 11.14
CA GLU A 586 5.38 4.00 10.90
C GLU A 586 6.66 4.82 10.68
N ASN A 587 7.82 4.29 11.07
CA ASN A 587 9.11 4.92 10.80
C ASN A 587 9.60 4.64 9.37
N THR A 588 10.44 5.53 8.88
CA THR A 588 11.20 5.34 7.64
C THR A 588 12.63 4.99 7.99
N TYR A 589 13.13 3.90 7.43
CA TYR A 589 14.48 3.42 7.67
C TYR A 589 15.36 3.66 6.46
N LEU A 590 16.63 3.98 6.72
CA LEU A 590 17.67 4.07 5.69
C LEU A 590 18.05 2.66 5.20
N HIS A 591 18.29 1.74 6.12
CA HIS A 591 18.84 0.41 5.86
C HIS A 591 18.10 -0.68 6.64
N GLU A 592 18.09 -1.92 6.11
CA GLU A 592 17.28 -3.03 6.62
C GLU A 592 17.59 -3.39 8.08
N ASP A 593 18.85 -3.31 8.46
CA ASP A 593 19.37 -3.56 9.79
C ASP A 593 18.80 -2.61 10.85
N ASN A 594 18.30 -1.44 10.45
CA ASN A 594 17.63 -0.49 11.34
C ASN A 594 16.13 -0.81 11.53
N ALA A 595 15.53 -1.55 10.59
CA ALA A 595 14.11 -1.92 10.64
C ALA A 595 13.88 -3.21 11.44
N VAL A 596 14.87 -4.11 11.48
CA VAL A 596 14.81 -5.37 12.23
C VAL A 596 14.72 -5.11 13.74
N LYS A 597 13.79 -5.79 14.39
CA LYS A 597 13.47 -5.69 15.82
C LYS A 597 13.92 -6.93 16.58
N ILE A 598 13.71 -8.12 16.02
CA ILE A 598 14.03 -9.38 16.68
C ILE A 598 15.54 -9.67 16.55
N GLN A 599 16.17 -9.99 17.69
CA GLN A 599 17.57 -10.34 17.82
C GLN A 599 17.73 -11.70 18.49
N CYS A 600 18.90 -12.32 18.33
CA CYS A 600 19.19 -13.62 18.94
C CYS A 600 18.94 -13.62 20.46
N LYS A 601 19.31 -12.53 21.15
CA LYS A 601 19.14 -12.38 22.61
C LYS A 601 17.68 -12.25 23.07
N ASP A 602 16.74 -11.93 22.18
CA ASP A 602 15.32 -11.85 22.52
C ASP A 602 14.71 -13.25 22.71
N CYS A 603 15.31 -14.27 22.10
CA CYS A 603 14.88 -15.67 22.19
C CYS A 603 15.88 -16.56 22.93
N HIS A 604 17.18 -16.22 22.89
CA HIS A 604 18.25 -16.97 23.54
C HIS A 604 18.81 -16.19 24.71
N PHE A 605 18.26 -16.45 25.90
CA PHE A 605 18.61 -15.77 27.15
C PHE A 605 18.73 -16.77 28.32
N ASP A 606 19.38 -16.33 29.40
CA ASP A 606 19.44 -17.11 30.65
C ASP A 606 18.12 -17.00 31.43
N LYS A 607 17.49 -15.82 31.43
CA LYS A 607 16.18 -15.56 32.05
C LYS A 607 15.37 -14.58 31.20
N PRO A 608 14.04 -14.76 31.10
CA PRO A 608 13.19 -13.83 30.38
C PRO A 608 13.05 -12.54 31.20
N GLU A 609 13.59 -11.43 30.69
CA GLU A 609 13.53 -10.13 31.37
C GLU A 609 12.36 -9.26 30.91
N ASN A 610 11.94 -9.39 29.65
CA ASN A 610 10.91 -8.53 29.05
C ASN A 610 9.73 -9.34 28.52
N THR A 611 8.55 -9.13 29.13
CA THR A 611 7.33 -9.90 28.82
C THR A 611 6.09 -9.04 28.85
N VAL A 612 5.02 -9.50 28.21
CA VAL A 612 3.70 -8.86 28.17
C VAL A 612 2.59 -9.90 28.27
N LEU A 613 1.44 -9.53 28.84
CA LEU A 613 0.26 -10.38 28.88
C LEU A 613 -0.64 -10.11 27.66
N TYR A 614 -1.43 -11.11 27.27
CA TYR A 614 -2.40 -10.97 26.17
C TYR A 614 -3.37 -9.78 26.35
N SER A 615 -3.74 -9.44 27.59
CA SER A 615 -4.62 -8.31 27.89
C SER A 615 -4.03 -6.96 27.50
N ASP A 616 -2.70 -6.88 27.47
CA ASP A 616 -1.93 -5.64 27.29
C ASP A 616 -1.30 -5.55 25.89
N LEU A 617 -1.55 -6.53 25.02
CA LEU A 617 -1.17 -6.47 23.61
C LEU A 617 -1.91 -5.34 22.91
N ASP A 618 -1.23 -4.71 21.95
CA ASP A 618 -1.88 -3.81 21.01
C ASP A 618 -2.90 -4.55 20.12
N THR A 619 -3.77 -3.78 19.48
CA THR A 619 -4.88 -4.30 18.67
C THR A 619 -4.41 -5.22 17.54
N GLU A 620 -3.28 -4.92 16.89
CA GLU A 620 -2.78 -5.71 15.77
C GLU A 620 -2.18 -7.02 16.26
N SER A 621 -1.28 -6.97 17.24
CA SER A 621 -0.67 -8.17 17.83
C SER A 621 -1.72 -9.10 18.44
N LYS A 622 -2.74 -8.55 19.09
CA LYS A 622 -3.88 -9.33 19.61
C LYS A 622 -4.65 -10.02 18.47
N LYS A 623 -4.93 -9.30 17.38
CA LYS A 623 -5.61 -9.86 16.21
C LYS A 623 -4.78 -10.96 15.54
N ILE A 624 -3.46 -10.78 15.42
CA ILE A 624 -2.55 -11.80 14.88
C ILE A 624 -2.54 -13.05 15.78
N PHE A 625 -2.50 -12.86 17.10
CA PHE A 625 -2.57 -13.95 18.07
C PHE A 625 -3.86 -14.77 17.89
N ASP A 626 -5.01 -14.08 17.85
CA ASP A 626 -6.32 -14.71 17.75
C ASP A 626 -6.53 -15.42 16.41
N LEU A 627 -6.10 -14.80 15.30
CA LEU A 627 -6.20 -15.40 13.96
C LEU A 627 -5.31 -16.63 13.79
N ASN A 628 -4.16 -16.67 14.50
CA ASN A 628 -3.31 -17.85 14.56
C ASN A 628 -3.83 -18.93 15.52
N ARG A 629 -4.91 -18.63 16.27
CA ARG A 629 -5.60 -19.52 17.22
C ARG A 629 -4.69 -20.02 18.35
N PHE A 630 -3.76 -19.18 18.79
CA PHE A 630 -2.91 -19.50 19.93
C PHE A 630 -3.74 -19.70 21.20
N GLN A 631 -3.41 -20.72 22.01
CA GLN A 631 -4.20 -21.18 23.17
C GLN A 631 -3.49 -20.94 24.50
N TYR A 632 -2.75 -19.84 24.63
CA TYR A 632 -1.94 -19.50 25.81
C TYR A 632 -2.12 -18.03 26.24
N SER A 633 -3.33 -17.49 26.10
CA SER A 633 -3.63 -16.09 26.45
C SER A 633 -3.48 -15.77 27.94
N ASP A 634 -3.38 -16.79 28.79
CA ASP A 634 -3.11 -16.74 30.22
C ASP A 634 -1.60 -16.67 30.54
N LYS A 635 -0.72 -16.90 29.56
CA LYS A 635 0.73 -16.97 29.76
C LYS A 635 1.44 -15.67 29.33
N PRO A 636 2.57 -15.32 29.96
CA PRO A 636 3.41 -14.23 29.50
C PRO A 636 4.01 -14.52 28.12
N ILE A 637 4.06 -13.49 27.27
CA ILE A 637 4.62 -13.49 25.91
C ILE A 637 5.92 -12.68 25.92
N LEU A 638 6.96 -13.10 25.19
CA LEU A 638 8.22 -12.35 25.12
C LEU A 638 8.05 -11.03 24.37
N LYS A 639 8.83 -10.02 24.79
CA LYS A 639 9.00 -8.77 24.06
C LYS A 639 10.46 -8.58 23.63
N THR A 640 10.66 -7.93 22.50
CA THR A 640 12.01 -7.55 22.04
C THR A 640 12.67 -6.59 23.04
N ILE A 641 13.96 -6.77 23.29
CA ILE A 641 14.70 -6.03 24.31
C ILE A 641 14.86 -4.55 23.93
N ASN A 642 15.10 -4.26 22.65
CA ASN A 642 15.44 -2.89 22.22
C ASN A 642 14.22 -2.07 21.75
N SER A 643 13.09 -2.71 21.45
CA SER A 643 11.94 -2.03 20.84
C SER A 643 10.60 -2.33 21.51
N ASP A 644 10.59 -3.18 22.54
CA ASP A 644 9.42 -3.52 23.33
C ASP A 644 8.23 -4.09 22.52
N PHE A 645 8.51 -4.69 21.36
CA PHE A 645 7.48 -5.30 20.52
C PHE A 645 7.22 -6.75 20.94
N PRO A 646 5.95 -7.20 20.98
CA PRO A 646 5.60 -8.56 21.34
C PRO A 646 5.99 -9.58 20.26
N ILE A 647 6.63 -10.67 20.68
CA ILE A 647 6.87 -11.85 19.85
C ILE A 647 5.68 -12.80 20.06
N VAL A 648 4.55 -12.49 19.44
CA VAL A 648 3.22 -13.10 19.73
C VAL A 648 3.17 -14.63 19.66
N ASN A 649 4.08 -15.25 18.93
CA ASN A 649 4.22 -16.70 18.84
C ASN A 649 5.12 -17.30 19.92
N THR A 650 5.32 -16.62 21.04
CA THR A 650 6.10 -17.12 22.18
C THR A 650 5.27 -17.15 23.46
N PHE A 651 5.64 -18.01 24.39
CA PHE A 651 5.07 -18.03 25.73
C PHE A 651 6.07 -18.55 26.76
N ILE A 652 5.83 -18.20 28.02
CA ILE A 652 6.55 -18.73 29.18
C ILE A 652 5.61 -19.65 29.96
N ASP A 653 6.06 -20.85 30.29
CA ASP A 653 5.29 -21.79 31.10
C ASP A 653 5.38 -21.49 32.62
N GLU A 654 4.71 -22.32 33.43
CA GLU A 654 4.68 -22.17 34.89
C GLU A 654 6.04 -22.39 35.56
N ASP A 655 6.92 -23.16 34.92
CA ASP A 655 8.27 -23.47 35.38
C ASP A 655 9.29 -22.39 34.95
N GLY A 656 8.86 -21.40 34.16
CA GLY A 656 9.69 -20.30 33.67
C GLY A 656 10.46 -20.61 32.39
N PHE A 657 10.16 -21.72 31.71
CA PHE A 657 10.74 -22.05 30.41
C PHE A 657 10.01 -21.32 29.29
N ALA A 658 10.78 -20.79 28.35
CA ALA A 658 10.25 -20.08 27.19
C ALA A 658 10.15 -21.00 25.98
N PHE A 659 9.08 -20.83 25.21
CA PHE A 659 8.79 -21.59 24.01
C PHE A 659 8.37 -20.67 22.88
N LEU A 660 8.61 -21.12 21.64
CA LEU A 660 8.12 -20.51 20.42
C LEU A 660 7.22 -21.51 19.69
N ILE A 661 6.10 -21.05 19.15
CA ILE A 661 5.23 -21.84 18.27
C ILE A 661 5.45 -21.42 16.83
N GLY A 662 5.71 -22.39 15.95
CA GLY A 662 5.78 -22.13 14.50
C GLY A 662 4.44 -21.62 13.99
N LYS A 663 4.43 -20.49 13.28
CA LYS A 663 3.20 -19.87 12.75
C LYS A 663 2.57 -20.72 11.65
N GLU A 664 3.38 -21.36 10.80
CA GLU A 664 2.94 -22.30 9.78
C GLU A 664 2.83 -23.73 10.35
N SER A 665 3.91 -24.27 10.94
CA SER A 665 3.97 -25.68 11.39
C SER A 665 3.08 -25.99 12.59
N LYS A 666 2.76 -24.98 13.42
CA LYS A 666 2.10 -25.10 14.74
C LYS A 666 2.86 -25.97 15.75
N GLU A 667 4.09 -26.37 15.44
CA GLU A 667 4.95 -27.09 16.37
C GLU A 667 5.48 -26.16 17.46
N VAL A 668 5.76 -26.72 18.63
CA VAL A 668 6.28 -25.99 19.80
C VAL A 668 7.76 -26.28 19.96
N TYR A 669 8.57 -25.23 19.99
CA TYR A 669 10.02 -25.26 20.07
C TYR A 669 10.49 -24.67 21.41
N PRO A 670 11.30 -25.38 22.20
CA PRO A 670 11.91 -24.81 23.39
C PRO A 670 12.96 -23.77 23.01
N LEU A 671 12.93 -22.61 23.66
CA LEU A 671 13.95 -21.58 23.51
C LEU A 671 15.12 -21.89 24.45
N ILE A 672 16.29 -22.16 23.85
CA ILE A 672 17.46 -22.68 24.56
C ILE A 672 18.35 -21.51 25.00
N SER A 673 18.73 -21.50 26.28
CA SER A 673 19.68 -20.52 26.81
C SER A 673 21.07 -20.65 26.17
N PRO A 674 21.81 -19.54 26.01
CA PRO A 674 23.18 -19.58 25.52
C PRO A 674 24.07 -20.47 26.39
N GLY A 675 25.10 -21.07 25.80
CA GLY A 675 26.11 -21.82 26.56
C GLY A 675 26.93 -20.90 27.47
N GLN A 676 27.53 -21.45 28.53
CA GLN A 676 28.36 -20.66 29.47
C GLN A 676 29.48 -19.87 28.76
N THR A 677 30.05 -20.38 27.68
CA THR A 677 31.08 -19.68 26.90
C THR A 677 30.58 -18.34 26.32
N CYS A 678 29.27 -18.21 26.09
CA CYS A 678 28.65 -16.97 25.60
C CYS A 678 28.46 -15.93 26.70
N THR A 679 28.29 -16.36 27.95
CA THR A 679 27.93 -15.50 29.10
C THR A 679 29.07 -15.34 30.11
N LYS A 680 30.16 -16.10 29.98
CA LYS A 680 31.32 -16.07 30.88
C LYS A 680 32.31 -14.97 30.48
N GLY A 681 32.52 -14.00 31.37
CA GLY A 681 33.47 -12.90 31.20
C GLY A 681 32.95 -11.81 30.27
N SER A 682 33.78 -10.78 30.01
CA SER A 682 33.42 -9.64 29.15
C SER A 682 34.26 -9.53 27.88
N THR A 683 35.22 -10.44 27.66
CA THR A 683 36.20 -10.35 26.57
C THR A 683 35.56 -10.32 25.16
N HIS A 684 34.42 -10.97 24.98
CA HIS A 684 33.67 -11.02 23.71
C HIS A 684 32.25 -10.43 23.80
N SER A 685 31.97 -9.60 24.81
CA SER A 685 30.64 -8.99 24.98
C SER A 685 30.18 -8.17 23.77
N ASN A 686 31.15 -7.72 22.97
CA ASN A 686 30.92 -6.85 21.82
C ASN A 686 30.84 -7.62 20.50
N ILE A 687 30.92 -8.95 20.49
CA ILE A 687 30.80 -9.77 19.28
C ILE A 687 29.33 -10.16 19.06
N SER A 688 28.84 -9.99 17.83
CA SER A 688 27.49 -10.46 17.48
C SER A 688 27.39 -11.99 17.48
N CYS A 689 26.23 -12.52 17.84
CA CYS A 689 25.98 -13.97 17.78
C CYS A 689 26.21 -14.50 16.36
N SER A 690 25.80 -13.75 15.32
CA SER A 690 26.01 -14.12 13.92
C SER A 690 27.49 -14.20 13.53
N ALA A 691 28.35 -13.31 14.05
CA ALA A 691 29.79 -13.37 13.80
C ALA A 691 30.42 -14.68 14.31
N CYS A 692 29.90 -15.22 15.41
CA CYS A 692 30.35 -16.50 15.97
C CYS A 692 29.69 -17.72 15.32
N HIS A 693 28.38 -17.65 15.03
CA HIS A 693 27.57 -18.82 14.68
C HIS A 693 27.23 -18.95 13.19
N SER A 694 27.63 -18.03 12.31
CA SER A 694 27.41 -18.21 10.86
C SER A 694 28.39 -19.22 10.27
N ALA A 695 27.87 -20.27 9.65
CA ALA A 695 28.70 -21.29 8.98
C ALA A 695 29.36 -20.77 7.70
N TRP A 696 28.67 -19.89 6.96
CA TRP A 696 29.18 -19.28 5.74
C TRP A 696 28.37 -18.02 5.38
N ALA A 697 28.92 -17.15 4.54
CA ALA A 697 28.23 -16.02 3.95
C ALA A 697 28.51 -15.99 2.44
N PRO A 698 27.54 -15.57 1.61
CA PRO A 698 27.76 -15.41 0.18
C PRO A 698 28.72 -14.25 -0.07
N GLN A 699 29.72 -14.47 -0.92
CA GLN A 699 30.71 -13.47 -1.29
C GLN A 699 30.82 -13.42 -2.82
N CYS A 700 30.83 -12.22 -3.37
CA CYS A 700 31.06 -11.97 -4.79
C CYS A 700 32.26 -11.04 -4.92
N ILE A 701 33.24 -11.42 -5.73
CA ILE A 701 34.45 -10.61 -5.97
C ILE A 701 34.64 -10.38 -7.47
N GLY A 702 35.26 -9.25 -7.81
CA GLY A 702 35.59 -8.90 -9.20
C GLY A 702 34.35 -8.64 -10.07
N CYS A 703 33.53 -7.65 -9.70
CA CYS A 703 32.37 -7.27 -10.50
C CYS A 703 32.71 -6.12 -11.48
N HIS A 704 32.37 -6.28 -12.76
CA HIS A 704 32.48 -5.20 -13.74
C HIS A 704 31.11 -4.91 -14.35
N ASN A 705 30.75 -3.63 -14.42
CA ASN A 705 29.49 -3.17 -15.00
C ASN A 705 29.79 -2.22 -16.16
N ASP A 706 29.23 -2.51 -17.32
CA ASP A 706 29.21 -1.63 -18.48
C ASP A 706 27.80 -1.55 -19.08
N PHE A 707 27.56 -0.51 -19.87
CA PHE A 707 26.30 -0.31 -20.58
C PHE A 707 26.44 -0.69 -22.05
N ASP A 708 25.75 -1.74 -22.47
CA ASP A 708 25.67 -2.12 -23.88
C ASP A 708 24.44 -1.49 -24.53
N LYS A 709 24.66 -0.57 -25.48
CA LYS A 709 23.62 0.13 -26.24
C LYS A 709 22.88 -0.74 -27.27
N ASN A 710 23.44 -1.90 -27.62
CA ASN A 710 22.90 -2.76 -28.68
C ASN A 710 22.10 -3.94 -28.14
N THR A 711 22.29 -4.28 -26.87
CA THR A 711 21.51 -5.31 -26.19
C THR A 711 20.09 -4.82 -25.90
N GLU A 712 19.11 -5.71 -26.06
CA GLU A 712 17.75 -5.46 -25.62
C GLU A 712 17.70 -5.56 -24.10
N GLY A 713 17.31 -4.48 -23.44
CA GLY A 713 17.17 -4.40 -22.00
C GLY A 713 15.72 -4.47 -21.55
N PHE A 714 15.51 -4.63 -20.25
CA PHE A 714 14.19 -4.58 -19.64
C PHE A 714 14.21 -3.61 -18.45
N ASP A 715 13.41 -2.54 -18.51
CA ASP A 715 13.23 -1.64 -17.38
C ASP A 715 12.36 -2.33 -16.33
N LEU A 716 12.99 -2.73 -15.22
CA LEU A 716 12.37 -3.49 -14.14
C LEU A 716 11.39 -2.67 -13.29
N LEU A 717 11.41 -1.33 -13.37
CA LEU A 717 10.45 -0.48 -12.68
C LEU A 717 9.20 -0.22 -13.53
N GLU A 718 9.37 0.02 -14.83
CA GLU A 718 8.25 0.22 -15.76
C GLU A 718 7.67 -1.08 -16.33
N ASN A 719 8.38 -2.20 -16.16
CA ASN A 719 8.08 -3.49 -16.76
C ASN A 719 7.96 -3.43 -18.30
N LYS A 720 8.95 -2.84 -18.97
CA LYS A 720 8.98 -2.69 -20.44
C LYS A 720 10.34 -2.99 -21.02
N PHE A 721 10.34 -3.62 -22.20
CA PHE A 721 11.55 -3.74 -23.02
C PHE A 721 12.02 -2.36 -23.48
N LYS A 722 13.34 -2.18 -23.48
CA LYS A 722 14.02 -0.99 -23.96
C LYS A 722 15.27 -1.37 -24.74
N LYS A 723 15.84 -0.41 -25.46
CA LYS A 723 17.13 -0.58 -26.12
C LYS A 723 18.24 -0.11 -25.19
N GLY A 724 19.24 -0.95 -25.01
CA GLY A 724 20.40 -0.74 -24.15
C GLY A 724 20.16 -1.19 -22.72
N GLN A 725 21.18 -1.81 -22.12
CA GLN A 725 21.12 -2.28 -20.73
C GLN A 725 22.50 -2.23 -20.07
N TRP A 726 22.51 -2.01 -18.75
CA TRP A 726 23.64 -2.37 -17.90
C TRP A 726 23.81 -3.90 -17.83
N VAL A 727 25.02 -4.36 -18.09
CA VAL A 727 25.44 -5.76 -18.03
C VAL A 727 26.41 -5.93 -16.87
N GLU A 728 26.18 -6.95 -16.06
CA GLU A 728 27.04 -7.32 -14.95
C GLU A 728 27.92 -8.51 -15.36
N TYR A 729 29.23 -8.37 -15.22
CA TYR A 729 30.18 -9.47 -15.30
C TYR A 729 30.70 -9.76 -13.89
N ALA A 730 30.41 -10.97 -13.40
CA ALA A 730 30.88 -11.43 -12.10
C ALA A 730 32.19 -12.23 -12.24
N GLY A 731 33.13 -12.01 -11.31
CA GLY A 731 34.40 -12.74 -11.25
C GLY A 731 34.23 -14.11 -10.60
N GLU A 732 33.93 -14.14 -9.31
CA GLU A 732 33.78 -15.40 -8.56
C GLU A 732 32.70 -15.29 -7.47
N PHE A 733 31.91 -16.37 -7.30
CA PHE A 733 30.95 -16.54 -6.21
C PHE A 733 31.46 -17.58 -5.21
N ILE A 734 31.58 -17.19 -3.94
CA ILE A 734 32.20 -18.00 -2.90
C ILE A 734 31.27 -18.09 -1.68
N ALA A 735 31.07 -19.32 -1.19
CA ALA A 735 30.48 -19.57 0.12
C ALA A 735 31.60 -19.87 1.12
N GLY A 736 31.81 -18.98 2.08
CA GLY A 736 32.84 -19.17 3.11
C GLY A 736 32.57 -18.33 4.35
N LEU A 737 33.40 -18.51 5.38
CA LEU A 737 33.29 -17.72 6.61
C LEU A 737 33.32 -16.22 6.30
N PRO A 738 32.39 -15.40 6.86
CA PRO A 738 32.39 -13.96 6.64
C PRO A 738 33.65 -13.27 7.21
N THR A 739 34.03 -12.16 6.58
CA THR A 739 34.90 -11.14 7.16
C THR A 739 34.19 -10.50 8.35
N LEU A 740 34.94 -9.91 9.29
CA LEU A 740 34.38 -9.21 10.44
C LEU A 740 34.67 -7.71 10.35
N GLY A 741 33.71 -6.89 10.78
CA GLY A 741 33.82 -5.44 10.83
C GLY A 741 33.32 -4.89 12.15
N VAL A 742 33.52 -3.59 12.37
CA VAL A 742 33.13 -2.85 13.58
C VAL A 742 32.03 -1.87 13.22
N ARG A 743 30.89 -2.01 13.90
CA ARG A 743 29.83 -1.00 13.95
C ARG A 743 30.06 -0.07 15.14
N GLU A 744 29.91 1.23 14.92
CA GLU A 744 30.04 2.27 15.94
C GLU A 744 28.67 2.91 16.17
N LEU A 745 28.09 2.67 17.36
CA LEU A 745 26.76 3.17 17.68
C LEU A 745 26.86 4.56 18.32
N GLU A 746 26.24 5.58 17.70
CA GLU A 746 26.10 6.92 18.28
C GLU A 746 24.97 6.92 19.33
N ASN A 747 25.24 6.45 20.55
CA ASN A 747 24.40 6.79 21.71
C ASN A 747 25.27 7.47 22.76
N GLY A 748 24.82 8.63 23.25
CA GLY A 748 25.60 9.61 24.00
C GLY A 748 26.50 9.07 25.12
N GLU A 749 27.66 9.72 25.24
CA GLU A 749 28.72 9.57 26.26
C GLU A 749 29.59 8.30 26.24
N ASN A 750 29.19 7.18 25.61
CA ASN A 750 30.08 6.02 25.38
C ASN A 750 29.90 5.47 23.96
N ASN A 751 30.95 5.54 23.13
CA ASN A 751 31.01 4.90 21.81
C ASN A 751 31.01 3.37 21.96
N ASP A 752 29.82 2.75 22.04
CA ASP A 752 29.68 1.30 22.04
C ASP A 752 30.00 0.74 20.66
N LYS A 753 31.00 -0.15 20.61
CA LYS A 753 31.46 -0.83 19.40
C LYS A 753 30.93 -2.25 19.37
N LYS A 754 30.46 -2.70 18.21
CA LYS A 754 29.99 -4.07 18.00
C LYS A 754 30.67 -4.72 16.79
N ILE A 755 31.13 -5.94 16.94
CA ILE A 755 31.75 -6.73 15.86
C ILE A 755 30.67 -7.54 15.16
N GLU A 756 30.52 -7.34 13.84
CA GLU A 756 29.49 -7.98 13.02
C GLU A 756 30.10 -8.61 11.77
N CYS A 757 29.36 -9.53 11.14
CA CYS A 757 29.75 -10.08 9.84
C CYS A 757 29.74 -8.99 8.77
N ALA A 758 30.73 -9.04 7.88
CA ALA A 758 30.86 -8.23 6.69
C ALA A 758 31.01 -9.13 5.46
N ILE A 759 30.44 -8.69 4.35
CA ILE A 759 30.64 -9.31 3.02
C ILE A 759 31.04 -8.24 2.01
N PRO A 760 31.70 -8.62 0.91
CA PRO A 760 31.81 -7.76 -0.27
C PRO A 760 30.43 -7.24 -0.66
N GLY A 761 30.23 -5.92 -0.57
CA GLY A 761 28.97 -5.27 -0.95
C GLY A 761 29.04 -4.79 -2.40
N MET A 762 29.94 -3.86 -2.64
CA MET A 762 30.22 -3.27 -3.96
C MET A 762 31.74 -3.22 -4.17
N ILE A 763 32.31 -4.33 -4.62
CA ILE A 763 33.67 -4.38 -5.20
C ILE A 763 33.49 -4.36 -6.71
N LEU A 764 33.34 -3.16 -7.25
CA LEU A 764 32.85 -2.99 -8.61
C LEU A 764 33.60 -1.91 -9.38
N THR A 765 33.75 -2.16 -10.68
CA THR A 765 34.25 -1.20 -11.65
C THR A 765 33.11 -0.80 -12.59
N VAL A 766 32.83 0.50 -12.70
CA VAL A 766 31.80 1.07 -13.60
C VAL A 766 32.46 1.84 -14.74
N ASP A 767 32.15 1.50 -15.98
CA ASP A 767 32.48 2.34 -17.14
C ASP A 767 31.31 3.29 -17.47
N LYS A 768 31.40 4.56 -17.05
CA LYS A 768 30.37 5.58 -17.36
C LYS A 768 30.34 5.98 -18.83
N ASN A 769 31.46 5.87 -19.56
CA ASN A 769 31.52 6.28 -20.96
C ASN A 769 30.71 5.36 -21.86
N SER A 770 30.51 4.11 -21.45
CA SER A 770 29.65 3.16 -22.13
C SER A 770 28.19 3.67 -22.24
N TYR A 771 27.72 4.44 -21.25
CA TYR A 771 26.37 5.01 -21.22
C TYR A 771 26.24 6.30 -22.05
N LEU A 772 27.27 7.15 -22.05
CA LEU A 772 27.24 8.48 -22.69
C LEU A 772 27.34 8.41 -24.23
N SER A 773 26.72 9.35 -24.95
CA SER A 773 26.87 9.47 -26.40
C SER A 773 28.28 9.96 -26.77
N ASP A 774 28.72 9.68 -28.00
CA ASP A 774 30.09 9.97 -28.45
C ASP A 774 30.47 11.46 -28.35
N ASP A 775 29.47 12.36 -28.40
CA ASP A 775 29.65 13.81 -28.29
C ASP A 775 29.94 14.31 -26.84
N PHE A 776 29.71 13.47 -25.82
CA PHE A 776 29.86 13.82 -24.40
C PHE A 776 30.97 13.03 -23.68
N LYS A 777 31.81 12.30 -24.43
CA LYS A 777 32.98 11.58 -23.91
C LYS A 777 34.10 12.57 -23.56
N SER A 778 34.03 13.20 -22.38
CA SER A 778 35.08 14.13 -21.93
C SER A 778 35.37 14.13 -20.43
N PHE A 779 34.95 13.10 -19.67
CA PHE A 779 35.38 12.97 -18.28
C PHE A 779 36.76 12.31 -18.22
N ASP A 780 37.74 13.02 -17.63
CA ASP A 780 39.11 12.52 -17.38
C ASP A 780 39.12 11.26 -16.48
N GLU A 781 38.03 11.01 -15.73
CA GLU A 781 37.79 9.85 -14.86
C GLU A 781 36.47 9.15 -15.21
N SER A 782 36.47 8.44 -16.34
CA SER A 782 35.29 7.74 -16.88
C SER A 782 35.03 6.37 -16.27
N VAL A 783 36.08 5.71 -15.76
CA VAL A 783 36.00 4.43 -15.07
C VAL A 783 36.09 4.69 -13.57
N ILE A 784 35.07 4.29 -12.83
CA ILE A 784 35.03 4.40 -11.36
C ILE A 784 35.30 3.01 -10.79
N PHE A 785 36.14 2.93 -9.76
CA PHE A 785 36.28 1.74 -8.93
C PHE A 785 35.87 2.05 -7.50
N HIS A 786 35.00 1.20 -6.94
CA HIS A 786 34.65 1.24 -5.53
C HIS A 786 34.90 -0.13 -4.90
N ARG A 787 35.41 -0.11 -3.67
CA ARG A 787 35.52 -1.27 -2.79
C ARG A 787 34.79 -0.96 -1.49
N LEU A 788 33.53 -1.38 -1.40
CA LEU A 788 32.67 -1.20 -0.24
C LEU A 788 32.24 -2.55 0.29
N PHE A 789 32.45 -2.79 1.59
CA PHE A 789 31.88 -3.95 2.27
C PHE A 789 30.54 -3.58 2.93
N ALA A 790 29.66 -4.55 3.06
CA ALA A 790 28.36 -4.36 3.69
C ALA A 790 28.27 -5.20 4.98
N PRO A 791 27.68 -4.66 6.07
CA PRO A 791 27.29 -5.49 7.20
C PRO A 791 26.27 -6.53 6.72
N SER A 792 26.32 -7.73 7.30
CA SER A 792 25.51 -8.86 6.84
C SER A 792 24.96 -9.67 8.01
N SER A 793 23.73 -10.16 7.86
CA SER A 793 23.20 -11.32 8.58
C SER A 793 23.16 -12.50 7.62
N PRO A 794 24.12 -13.44 7.67
CA PRO A 794 24.23 -14.47 6.62
C PRO A 794 23.06 -15.44 6.53
N HIS A 795 22.27 -15.61 7.61
CA HIS A 795 21.19 -16.60 7.71
C HIS A 795 21.66 -18.04 7.45
N THR A 796 22.80 -18.40 8.03
CA THR A 796 23.44 -19.72 7.95
C THR A 796 23.88 -20.17 9.34
N ILE A 797 23.07 -19.84 10.34
CA ILE A 797 23.40 -20.03 11.75
C ILE A 797 23.49 -21.52 12.05
N VAL A 798 24.56 -21.92 12.74
CA VAL A 798 24.80 -23.28 13.23
C VAL A 798 25.01 -23.27 14.74
N LYS A 799 24.85 -24.46 15.35
CA LYS A 799 24.99 -24.62 16.80
C LYS A 799 26.41 -24.33 17.27
N GLU A 800 27.41 -24.82 16.53
CA GLU A 800 28.82 -24.66 16.85
C GLU A 800 29.29 -23.23 16.51
N GLY A 801 29.97 -22.60 17.47
CA GLY A 801 30.65 -21.33 17.23
C GLY A 801 31.97 -21.50 16.49
N ARG A 802 32.48 -20.41 15.92
CA ARG A 802 33.83 -20.30 15.36
C ARG A 802 34.92 -20.64 16.37
N SER A 803 35.99 -21.28 15.90
CA SER A 803 37.22 -21.45 16.69
C SER A 803 37.95 -20.11 16.84
N CYS A 804 38.73 -19.94 17.91
CA CYS A 804 39.52 -18.73 18.14
C CYS A 804 40.44 -18.42 16.96
N LYS A 805 41.09 -19.43 16.36
CA LYS A 805 41.96 -19.28 15.20
C LYS A 805 41.24 -18.75 13.97
N SER A 806 39.96 -19.10 13.78
CA SER A 806 39.17 -18.64 12.63
C SER A 806 38.84 -17.14 12.67
N CYS A 807 39.06 -16.47 13.81
CA CYS A 807 38.94 -15.01 13.96
C CYS A 807 40.31 -14.34 14.14
N HIS A 808 41.18 -14.92 14.96
CA HIS A 808 42.45 -14.30 15.37
C HIS A 808 43.65 -14.58 14.46
N ASN A 809 43.60 -15.67 13.67
CA ASN A 809 44.69 -16.09 12.78
C ASN A 809 44.23 -16.21 11.32
N ASN A 810 42.99 -15.82 11.03
CA ASN A 810 42.43 -15.91 9.68
C ASN A 810 42.49 -14.52 9.01
N PRO A 811 43.27 -14.35 7.93
CA PRO A 811 43.39 -13.05 7.27
C PRO A 811 42.07 -12.55 6.67
N LEU A 812 41.19 -13.45 6.21
CA LEU A 812 39.87 -13.09 5.68
C LEU A 812 38.96 -12.52 6.78
N ALA A 813 39.03 -13.07 8.00
CA ALA A 813 38.22 -12.58 9.13
C ALA A 813 38.62 -11.16 9.54
N ILE A 814 39.91 -10.83 9.44
CA ILE A 814 40.46 -9.51 9.78
C ILE A 814 40.26 -8.50 8.64
N GLY A 815 40.16 -8.97 7.39
CA GLY A 815 39.90 -8.16 6.21
C GLY A 815 41.07 -8.05 5.22
N TYR A 816 42.14 -8.82 5.39
CA TYR A 816 43.29 -8.84 4.46
C TYR A 816 43.04 -9.63 3.17
N GLY A 817 41.88 -10.29 3.06
CA GLY A 817 41.58 -11.23 1.98
C GLY A 817 42.03 -12.65 2.30
N ARG A 818 41.76 -13.59 1.39
CA ARG A 818 42.22 -14.98 1.53
C ARG A 818 43.72 -15.08 1.29
N GLY A 819 44.35 -16.03 1.97
CA GLY A 819 45.78 -16.29 1.86
C GLY A 819 46.35 -16.99 3.10
N GLU A 820 47.67 -17.10 3.14
CA GLU A 820 48.42 -17.68 4.24
C GLU A 820 48.92 -16.59 5.18
N LEU A 821 48.50 -16.62 6.45
CA LEU A 821 48.94 -15.70 7.50
C LEU A 821 49.76 -16.47 8.55
N ASN A 822 51.07 -16.23 8.57
CA ASN A 822 52.02 -16.98 9.39
C ASN A 822 52.66 -16.08 10.44
N TYR A 823 52.76 -16.58 11.67
CA TYR A 823 53.54 -15.94 12.73
C TYR A 823 54.95 -16.53 12.74
N ILE A 824 55.96 -15.68 12.51
CA ILE A 824 57.36 -16.07 12.38
C ILE A 824 58.13 -15.51 13.58
N ILE A 825 58.99 -16.33 14.17
CA ILE A 825 59.87 -15.95 15.27
C ILE A 825 61.31 -16.04 14.81
N GLU A 826 61.99 -14.90 14.71
CA GLU A 826 63.42 -14.81 14.38
C GLU A 826 64.15 -13.91 15.37
N ASN A 827 65.31 -14.34 15.87
CA ASN A 827 66.14 -13.54 16.79
C ASN A 827 65.40 -13.00 18.02
N ASN A 828 64.52 -13.81 18.65
CA ASN A 828 63.63 -13.41 19.74
C ASN A 828 62.67 -12.25 19.42
N LYS A 829 62.38 -12.01 18.14
CA LYS A 829 61.33 -11.09 17.69
C LYS A 829 60.31 -11.85 16.87
N GLY A 830 59.05 -11.67 17.21
CA GLY A 830 57.95 -12.22 16.44
C GLY A 830 57.41 -11.20 15.45
N TYR A 831 57.00 -11.64 14.27
CA TYR A 831 56.30 -10.81 13.31
C TYR A 831 55.34 -11.65 12.47
N TRP A 832 54.36 -10.98 11.85
CA TRP A 832 53.39 -11.62 10.97
C TRP A 832 53.80 -11.46 9.51
N GLU A 833 53.70 -12.54 8.74
CA GLU A 833 53.85 -12.55 7.29
C GLU A 833 52.54 -12.99 6.64
N PHE A 834 52.06 -12.21 5.68
CA PHE A 834 50.86 -12.52 4.92
C PHE A 834 51.21 -12.71 3.44
N LYS A 835 50.75 -13.82 2.88
CA LYS A 835 50.83 -14.13 1.45
C LYS A 835 49.41 -14.24 0.89
N PRO A 836 48.94 -13.26 0.10
CA PRO A 836 47.58 -13.27 -0.43
C PRO A 836 47.40 -14.38 -1.48
N GLU A 837 46.19 -14.92 -1.54
CA GLU A 837 45.76 -15.88 -2.57
C GLU A 837 45.49 -15.20 -3.92
N TYR A 838 44.87 -14.02 -3.87
CA TYR A 838 44.56 -13.22 -5.06
C TYR A 838 45.65 -12.20 -5.38
N ALA A 839 45.79 -11.89 -6.67
CA ALA A 839 46.67 -10.82 -7.13
C ALA A 839 46.14 -9.44 -6.68
N PRO A 840 47.03 -8.44 -6.52
CA PRO A 840 46.62 -7.06 -6.30
C PRO A 840 45.75 -6.53 -7.44
N ASN A 841 44.61 -5.93 -7.10
CA ASN A 841 43.75 -5.22 -8.03
C ASN A 841 44.47 -3.96 -8.52
N LYS A 842 44.31 -3.64 -9.81
CA LYS A 842 45.04 -2.54 -10.45
C LYS A 842 44.58 -1.16 -9.99
N ASN A 843 43.37 -1.05 -9.44
CA ASN A 843 42.77 0.23 -9.07
C ASN A 843 43.23 0.72 -7.68
N ASP A 844 43.48 -0.20 -6.73
CA ASP A 844 43.81 0.14 -5.35
C ASP A 844 45.02 -0.62 -4.76
N GLY A 845 45.58 -1.59 -5.49
CA GLY A 845 46.73 -2.38 -5.04
C GLY A 845 46.42 -3.42 -3.94
N LEU A 846 45.16 -3.61 -3.56
CA LEU A 846 44.76 -4.62 -2.57
C LEU A 846 44.46 -5.96 -3.25
N PRO A 847 44.65 -7.11 -2.58
CA PRO A 847 44.14 -8.38 -3.09
C PRO A 847 42.65 -8.27 -3.46
N GLU A 848 42.22 -8.98 -4.50
CA GLU A 848 40.86 -8.83 -5.08
C GLU A 848 39.73 -8.94 -4.03
N ASP A 849 39.88 -9.83 -3.04
CA ASP A 849 38.90 -10.09 -1.99
C ASP A 849 39.21 -9.41 -0.64
N ALA A 850 40.27 -8.60 -0.56
CA ALA A 850 40.63 -7.87 0.64
C ALA A 850 39.71 -6.67 0.87
N TRP A 851 39.53 -6.28 2.12
CA TRP A 851 38.90 -5.03 2.53
C TRP A 851 39.96 -3.97 2.88
N ILE A 852 41.08 -4.40 3.45
CA ILE A 852 42.16 -3.55 3.94
C ILE A 852 43.54 -4.12 3.61
N GLU A 853 44.55 -3.25 3.58
CA GLU A 853 45.95 -3.63 3.40
C GLU A 853 46.50 -4.36 4.64
N PHE A 854 47.34 -5.38 4.44
CA PHE A 854 48.19 -5.91 5.49
C PHE A 854 49.43 -5.02 5.68
N ASN A 855 49.30 -3.96 6.48
CA ASN A 855 50.42 -3.08 6.83
C ASN A 855 50.30 -2.56 8.27
N LEU A 856 50.86 -3.30 9.23
CA LEU A 856 50.77 -2.96 10.66
C LEU A 856 51.55 -1.72 11.10
N ASN A 857 52.38 -1.14 10.21
CA ASN A 857 53.23 0.02 10.47
C ASN A 857 52.72 1.32 9.82
N THR A 858 51.58 1.28 9.13
CA THR A 858 51.00 2.48 8.51
C THR A 858 50.59 3.52 9.54
N THR A 859 50.68 4.80 9.17
CA THR A 859 50.14 5.92 9.96
C THR A 859 48.68 6.21 9.64
N ASP A 860 48.13 5.58 8.59
CA ASP A 860 46.72 5.69 8.26
C ASP A 860 45.90 4.88 9.26
N GLN A 861 45.12 5.58 10.08
CA GLN A 861 44.23 4.93 11.05
C GLN A 861 42.83 4.67 10.49
N ASN A 862 42.56 5.10 9.25
CA ASN A 862 41.26 4.91 8.64
C ASN A 862 41.09 3.43 8.26
N GLY A 863 39.94 2.85 8.61
CA GLY A 863 39.57 1.51 8.18
C GLY A 863 39.13 1.48 6.72
N GLY A 864 38.87 0.28 6.20
CA GLY A 864 38.29 0.07 4.88
C GLY A 864 36.87 0.63 4.77
N ASN A 865 36.50 1.03 3.55
CA ASN A 865 35.23 1.70 3.25
C ASN A 865 34.03 0.74 3.33
N SER A 866 32.87 1.26 3.70
CA SER A 866 31.62 0.49 3.78
C SER A 866 30.47 1.15 3.04
N THR A 867 29.41 0.37 2.82
CA THR A 867 28.09 0.84 2.38
C THR A 867 27.30 1.54 3.50
N ARG A 868 27.86 1.67 4.71
CA ARG A 868 27.29 2.40 5.85
C ARG A 868 28.34 3.36 6.43
N THR A 869 27.91 4.50 6.96
CA THR A 869 28.83 5.43 7.62
C THR A 869 29.23 4.99 9.03
N ASP A 870 28.39 4.19 9.69
CA ASP A 870 28.59 3.68 11.05
C ASP A 870 29.29 2.30 11.07
N PHE A 871 29.71 1.77 9.92
CA PHE A 871 30.36 0.47 9.80
C PHE A 871 31.70 0.58 9.08
N ARG A 872 32.74 -0.08 9.62
CA ARG A 872 34.10 -0.05 9.06
C ARG A 872 34.84 -1.35 9.31
N SER A 873 35.97 -1.54 8.64
CA SER A 873 36.90 -2.61 9.00
C SER A 873 37.54 -2.36 10.37
N PHE A 874 38.30 -3.32 10.87
CA PHE A 874 39.20 -3.09 12.01
C PHE A 874 40.25 -2.04 11.67
N ASN A 875 40.47 -1.11 12.61
CA ASN A 875 41.60 -0.17 12.52
C ASN A 875 42.91 -0.87 12.93
N ILE A 876 44.05 -0.20 12.74
CA ILE A 876 45.38 -0.77 12.99
C ILE A 876 45.57 -1.25 14.44
N GLU A 877 45.03 -0.53 15.43
CA GLU A 877 45.17 -0.92 16.83
C GLU A 877 44.32 -2.16 17.16
N GLU A 878 43.10 -2.24 16.59
CA GLU A 878 42.25 -3.43 16.69
C GLU A 878 42.91 -4.64 16.00
N GLN A 879 43.47 -4.46 14.81
CA GLN A 879 44.23 -5.50 14.10
C GLN A 879 45.41 -6.03 14.94
N LYS A 880 46.24 -5.13 15.49
CA LYS A 880 47.36 -5.52 16.36
C LYS A 880 46.89 -6.30 17.59
N ARG A 881 45.80 -5.88 18.23
CA ARG A 881 45.22 -6.60 19.39
C ARG A 881 44.75 -8.00 18.99
N ILE A 882 44.04 -8.12 17.87
CA ILE A 882 43.56 -9.42 17.34
C ILE A 882 44.75 -10.35 17.07
N LEU A 883 45.75 -9.86 16.35
CA LEU A 883 46.95 -10.63 15.97
C LEU A 883 47.86 -10.94 17.16
N ARG A 884 47.85 -10.12 18.21
CA ARG A 884 48.57 -10.42 19.46
C ARG A 884 47.98 -11.63 20.18
N VAL A 885 46.65 -11.75 20.22
CA VAL A 885 45.97 -12.97 20.68
C VAL A 885 46.27 -14.13 19.72
N GLY A 886 46.26 -13.85 18.41
CA GLY A 886 46.54 -14.84 17.38
C GLY A 886 47.94 -15.47 17.51
N ALA A 887 48.92 -14.70 17.97
CA ALA A 887 50.28 -15.18 18.20
C ALA A 887 50.29 -16.22 19.33
N CYS A 888 49.57 -15.98 20.43
CA CYS A 888 49.40 -16.97 21.49
C CYS A 888 48.73 -18.26 20.98
N LEU A 889 47.74 -18.14 20.09
CA LEU A 889 47.03 -19.28 19.50
C LEU A 889 47.90 -20.11 18.54
N THR A 890 49.06 -19.60 18.09
CA THR A 890 50.03 -20.41 17.35
C THR A 890 50.75 -21.43 18.25
N CYS A 891 50.91 -21.11 19.54
CA CYS A 891 51.58 -21.96 20.52
C CYS A 891 50.61 -22.71 21.44
N HIS A 892 49.41 -22.18 21.66
CA HIS A 892 48.44 -22.70 22.63
C HIS A 892 47.13 -23.13 21.96
N ASP A 893 46.59 -24.26 22.40
CA ASP A 893 45.24 -24.68 22.05
C ASP A 893 44.19 -23.72 22.64
N GLU A 894 43.08 -23.51 21.95
CA GLU A 894 42.02 -22.60 22.39
C GLU A 894 41.35 -23.05 23.70
N ASN A 895 41.39 -24.36 24.00
CA ASN A 895 40.88 -24.93 25.25
C ASN A 895 41.96 -25.02 26.35
N SER A 896 43.18 -24.54 26.08
CA SER A 896 44.24 -24.53 27.10
C SER A 896 43.89 -23.63 28.27
N GLU A 897 44.42 -23.96 29.45
CA GLU A 897 44.22 -23.16 30.68
C GLU A 897 44.61 -21.69 30.48
N ILE A 898 45.65 -21.44 29.68
CA ILE A 898 46.13 -20.10 29.32
C ILE A 898 45.05 -19.32 28.58
N MET A 899 44.51 -19.90 27.51
CA MET A 899 43.50 -19.23 26.69
C MET A 899 42.19 -19.04 27.48
N GLN A 900 41.76 -20.04 28.25
CA GLN A 900 40.54 -19.96 29.07
C GLN A 900 40.66 -18.90 30.19
N LYS A 901 41.82 -18.76 30.83
CA LYS A 901 42.07 -17.69 31.81
C LYS A 901 42.07 -16.30 31.14
N SER A 902 42.55 -16.19 29.91
CA SER A 902 42.54 -14.89 29.21
C SER A 902 41.13 -14.38 28.92
N LEU A 903 40.16 -15.29 28.74
CA LEU A 903 38.73 -14.95 28.62
C LEU A 903 38.13 -14.45 29.95
N GLU A 904 38.55 -15.03 31.08
CA GLU A 904 38.00 -14.75 32.41
C GLU A 904 38.54 -13.45 33.03
N PHE A 905 39.86 -13.21 32.93
CA PHE A 905 40.51 -12.02 33.50
C PHE A 905 40.63 -10.84 32.52
N GLY A 906 40.35 -11.08 31.24
CA GLY A 906 40.63 -10.16 30.15
C GLY A 906 42.08 -10.26 29.67
N PHE A 907 42.27 -10.21 28.35
CA PHE A 907 43.56 -10.45 27.70
C PHE A 907 44.65 -9.46 28.14
N GLU A 908 44.32 -8.16 28.28
CA GLU A 908 45.30 -7.12 28.64
C GLU A 908 45.83 -7.24 30.08
N GLU A 909 45.04 -7.78 31.00
CA GLU A 909 45.52 -8.07 32.36
C GLU A 909 46.28 -9.38 32.39
N TYR A 910 45.79 -10.39 31.67
CA TYR A 910 46.46 -11.69 31.58
C TYR A 910 47.86 -11.57 30.97
N ILE A 911 48.05 -10.73 29.94
CA ILE A 911 49.33 -10.56 29.25
C ILE A 911 50.42 -9.94 30.15
N LYS A 912 50.07 -9.39 31.32
CA LYS A 912 51.06 -8.92 32.31
C LYS A 912 51.68 -10.08 33.10
N THR A 913 51.09 -11.27 33.02
CA THR A 913 51.47 -12.46 33.79
C THR A 913 52.13 -13.56 32.95
N VAL A 914 52.24 -13.36 31.63
CA VAL A 914 52.91 -14.33 30.75
C VAL A 914 54.41 -14.39 30.98
N SER A 915 54.99 -15.56 30.74
CA SER A 915 56.42 -15.84 30.85
C SER A 915 57.23 -14.94 29.94
N ASN A 916 58.47 -14.62 30.34
CA ASN A 916 59.46 -13.97 29.47
C ASN A 916 59.85 -14.83 28.25
N GLU A 917 59.47 -16.11 28.24
CA GLU A 917 59.64 -17.02 27.10
C GLU A 917 58.59 -16.77 26.00
N CYS A 918 57.49 -16.07 26.29
CA CYS A 918 56.49 -15.72 25.31
C CYS A 918 57.03 -14.60 24.41
N ILE A 919 57.13 -14.88 23.11
CA ILE A 919 57.51 -13.91 22.09
C ILE A 919 56.20 -13.37 21.50
N LEU A 920 55.99 -12.07 21.64
CA LEU A 920 54.80 -11.35 21.15
C LEU A 920 55.18 -10.52 19.90
N PRO A 921 54.22 -10.31 18.98
CA PRO A 921 54.42 -9.53 17.74
C PRO A 921 54.72 -8.05 17.99
#